data_AF-A0A1B6IIX2-F1
#
_entry.id   AF-A0A1B6IIX2-F1
#
_cell.length_a   1.000
_cell.length_b   1.000
_cell.length_c   1.000
_cell.angle_alpha   90.00
_cell.angle_beta   90.00
_cell.angle_gamma   90.00
#
_symmetry.space_group_name_H-M   'P 1'
#
loop_
_entity.id
_entity.type
_entity.pdbx_description
1 polymer ?
#
loop_
_entity_poly.entity_id
_entity_poly.type
_entity_poly.pdbx_seq_one_letter_code
_entity_poly.pdbx_strand_id
1 'polypeptide(L)'
;LSQQGIKLQEKSSGAALIEENTIDAAIKTMEKSTGQFFVKYSLSLTKESNTCADGTCPSFYSLVKENRDALKTENLGTIRSASAFVKLLKAAREAKKEDLVKTLKNTKNKKILFQLMDLMGAAQTIGAHEAALKVLNFQSEESLDLNERYLWSLSLGSHPVSDVVKDLVRLMEAGPYNEKLDETLVLTIAATTNNLKKHNGTSNEKIVKDVLQMLENKVKACSSDDSCLLKYMRAFKNLAAEESIPTLLTYAKTGSKRVSVAAFNAIHSFPASFWSPDVIKAAKRAYFQLDKRYDSSARTLALDILLENGPDEELLSELLLSLKSQDPAYEVKQYLVQRLNQIGESDKKLISSVKGLLISLNLKNYNILSQKGLSTAFTRSFMDHPSANGTLSTIQEMSGGIVKRGLVDVIIDRQGSSRQSIFTLGLFAGGLGSFLSSDETNPEEEEEEETAVAGMDLTVMGVQVRPFVFFTGQGELMGHVWSGTASDITSAFQALALLQDHLQYIPLEAGFIAEVSLQGGISFDLSGKISLSIWNRNAESLVEKSAGLSVVGLMRVNSMFVHSQVQFNIATEVKLRLVSNIDFYSSIALCLQLQQPDSVIKHNVHKVERIPGSKHRLRKSKYKVIPVSGRTYALNQKNNELCNVIFAE
;
A
#
# COMPACT_ATOMS: atom_id res chain seq x y z
N LEU A 1 8.58 -9.20 -32.79
CA LEU A 1 8.80 -8.15 -33.81
C LEU A 1 7.96 -8.51 -35.02
N SER A 2 7.00 -7.66 -35.39
CA SER A 2 6.20 -7.83 -36.60
C SER A 2 7.11 -7.69 -37.81
N GLN A 3 6.97 -8.56 -38.82
CA GLN A 3 7.80 -8.51 -40.04
C GLN A 3 6.90 -8.32 -41.25
N GLN A 4 7.30 -7.42 -42.15
CA GLN A 4 6.67 -7.21 -43.44
C GLN A 4 7.70 -7.44 -44.55
N GLY A 5 7.29 -8.14 -45.61
CA GLY A 5 8.10 -8.35 -46.80
C GLY A 5 7.30 -7.99 -48.04
N ILE A 6 7.70 -6.95 -48.75
CA ILE A 6 7.13 -6.55 -50.04
C ILE A 6 8.21 -6.76 -51.09
N LYS A 7 7.96 -7.65 -52.05
CA LYS A 7 8.89 -7.96 -53.14
C LYS A 7 8.22 -7.67 -54.48
N LEU A 8 8.79 -6.74 -55.24
CA LEU A 8 8.40 -6.49 -56.63
C LEU A 8 8.77 -7.71 -57.47
N GLN A 9 7.79 -8.31 -58.14
CA GLN A 9 7.98 -9.51 -58.95
C GLN A 9 8.25 -9.16 -60.41
N GLU A 10 7.40 -8.34 -61.03
CA GLU A 10 7.47 -8.00 -62.45
C GLU A 10 6.85 -6.59 -62.68
N LYS A 11 7.22 -5.93 -63.77
CA LYS A 11 6.62 -4.66 -64.21
C LYS A 11 5.86 -4.88 -65.52
N SER A 12 4.55 -4.70 -65.51
CA SER A 12 3.70 -4.72 -66.71
C SER A 12 3.49 -3.31 -67.29
N SER A 13 3.11 -3.21 -68.57
CA SER A 13 2.64 -1.96 -69.16
C SER A 13 1.42 -1.43 -68.38
N GLY A 14 1.57 -0.25 -67.77
CA GLY A 14 0.58 0.33 -66.85
C GLY A 14 -0.66 0.90 -67.53
N ALA A 15 -1.63 1.34 -66.72
CA ALA A 15 -2.84 2.03 -67.18
C ALA A 15 -2.51 3.39 -67.82
N ALA A 16 -3.40 3.88 -68.69
CA ALA A 16 -3.30 5.20 -69.30
C ALA A 16 -3.29 6.30 -68.23
N LEU A 17 -2.44 7.31 -68.44
CA LEU A 17 -2.28 8.43 -67.51
C LEU A 17 -3.53 9.34 -67.58
N ILE A 18 -4.08 9.73 -66.43
CA ILE A 18 -5.19 10.67 -66.34
C ILE A 18 -4.60 12.05 -66.07
N GLU A 19 -4.73 12.96 -67.03
CA GLU A 19 -4.24 14.34 -66.92
C GLU A 19 -5.37 15.27 -66.45
N GLU A 20 -5.28 15.73 -65.20
CA GLU A 20 -6.25 16.63 -64.57
C GLU A 20 -5.51 17.63 -63.67
N ASN A 21 -6.09 18.81 -63.45
CA ASN A 21 -5.43 19.89 -62.70
C ASN A 21 -5.43 19.71 -61.17
N THR A 22 -6.28 18.84 -60.63
CA THR A 22 -6.36 18.54 -59.18
C THR A 22 -6.60 17.06 -58.92
N ILE A 23 -6.11 16.54 -57.79
CA ILE A 23 -6.30 15.14 -57.38
C ILE A 23 -7.79 14.82 -57.24
N ASP A 24 -8.60 15.74 -56.73
CA ASP A 24 -10.04 15.54 -56.59
C ASP A 24 -10.77 15.49 -57.94
N ALA A 25 -10.30 16.25 -58.94
CA ALA A 25 -10.82 16.15 -60.30
C ALA A 25 -10.43 14.81 -60.95
N ALA A 26 -9.18 14.37 -60.77
CA ALA A 26 -8.70 13.06 -61.22
C ALA A 26 -9.50 11.90 -60.60
N ILE A 27 -9.80 11.97 -59.29
CA ILE A 27 -10.64 11.00 -58.59
C ILE A 27 -12.03 10.99 -59.20
N LYS A 28 -12.69 12.15 -59.40
CA LYS A 28 -14.03 12.21 -60.01
C LYS A 28 -14.06 11.68 -61.45
N THR A 29 -13.02 11.91 -62.23
CA THR A 29 -12.89 11.36 -63.59
C THR A 29 -12.70 9.83 -63.52
N MET A 30 -11.94 9.33 -62.56
CA MET A 30 -11.86 7.89 -62.25
C MET A 30 -13.20 7.31 -61.81
N GLU A 31 -13.93 7.94 -60.90
CA GLU A 31 -15.25 7.48 -60.41
C GLU A 31 -16.26 7.37 -61.57
N LYS A 32 -16.26 8.35 -62.48
CA LYS A 32 -17.10 8.30 -63.70
C LYS A 32 -16.70 7.17 -64.65
N SER A 33 -15.41 6.87 -64.79
CA SER A 33 -14.91 5.83 -65.69
C SER A 33 -15.07 4.40 -65.13
N THR A 34 -15.02 4.25 -63.80
CA THR A 34 -15.03 2.94 -63.11
C THR A 34 -16.37 2.60 -62.46
N GLY A 35 -17.26 3.58 -62.28
CA GLY A 35 -18.54 3.41 -61.58
C GLY A 35 -18.39 3.18 -60.06
N GLN A 36 -17.20 3.40 -59.49
CA GLN A 36 -16.91 3.24 -58.07
C GLN A 36 -16.84 4.61 -57.38
N PHE A 37 -17.18 4.65 -56.09
CA PHE A 37 -17.07 5.86 -55.26
C PHE A 37 -15.88 5.72 -54.30
N PHE A 38 -15.02 6.74 -54.27
CA PHE A 38 -13.86 6.78 -53.39
C PHE A 38 -14.11 7.74 -52.23
N VAL A 39 -13.89 7.26 -51.01
CA VAL A 39 -14.00 8.07 -49.79
C VAL A 39 -12.62 8.24 -49.18
N LYS A 40 -12.30 9.48 -48.81
CA LYS A 40 -11.06 9.78 -48.10
C LYS A 40 -11.13 9.22 -46.67
N TYR A 41 -10.37 8.17 -46.42
CA TYR A 41 -10.18 7.61 -45.08
C TYR A 41 -8.87 8.08 -44.46
N SER A 42 -8.87 8.29 -43.14
CA SER A 42 -7.64 8.53 -42.38
C SER A 42 -6.79 7.26 -42.33
N LEU A 43 -5.47 7.39 -42.46
CA LEU A 43 -4.51 6.29 -42.29
C LEU A 43 -4.30 5.92 -40.80
N SER A 44 -4.92 6.65 -39.86
CA SER A 44 -4.88 6.32 -38.45
C SER A 44 -5.59 5.00 -38.17
N LEU A 45 -4.89 4.07 -37.52
CA LEU A 45 -5.46 2.79 -37.11
C LEU A 45 -6.62 2.99 -36.13
N THR A 46 -7.77 2.42 -36.47
CA THR A 46 -8.94 2.41 -35.61
C THR A 46 -9.11 1.03 -34.99
N LYS A 47 -9.58 1.00 -33.74
CA LYS A 47 -9.89 -0.25 -33.06
C LYS A 47 -11.13 -0.87 -33.68
N GLU A 48 -10.99 -2.07 -34.23
CA GLU A 48 -12.14 -2.88 -34.63
C GLU A 48 -12.99 -3.21 -33.40
N SER A 49 -14.31 -3.11 -33.52
CA SER A 49 -15.23 -3.46 -32.45
C SER A 49 -15.17 -4.96 -32.22
N ASN A 50 -14.62 -5.35 -31.07
CA ASN A 50 -14.64 -6.73 -30.62
C ASN A 50 -16.07 -7.11 -30.22
N THR A 51 -16.86 -7.58 -31.17
CA THR A 51 -18.04 -8.39 -30.84
C THR A 51 -17.55 -9.65 -30.14
N CYS A 52 -18.10 -9.95 -28.96
CA CYS A 52 -17.79 -11.21 -28.27
C CYS A 52 -18.01 -12.37 -29.26
N ALA A 53 -17.05 -13.30 -29.31
CA ALA A 53 -16.92 -14.30 -30.37
C ALA A 53 -18.17 -15.19 -30.59
N ASP A 54 -19.11 -15.21 -29.63
CA ASP A 54 -20.36 -15.98 -29.65
C ASP A 54 -21.62 -15.09 -29.56
N GLY A 55 -21.51 -13.77 -29.81
CA GLY A 55 -22.63 -12.82 -29.75
C GLY A 55 -23.18 -12.55 -28.33
N THR A 56 -22.73 -13.28 -27.32
CA THR A 56 -23.17 -13.16 -25.91
C THR A 56 -21.96 -12.92 -25.02
N CYS A 57 -21.64 -11.65 -24.73
CA CYS A 57 -20.72 -11.34 -23.65
C CYS A 57 -21.41 -11.71 -22.33
N PRO A 58 -20.76 -12.48 -21.43
CA PRO A 58 -21.35 -12.77 -20.13
C PRO A 58 -21.56 -11.44 -19.40
N SER A 59 -22.79 -11.20 -18.92
CA SER A 59 -23.10 -9.98 -18.16
C SER A 59 -22.32 -9.95 -16.86
N PHE A 60 -22.11 -8.75 -16.30
CA PHE A 60 -21.40 -8.61 -15.03
C PHE A 60 -22.08 -9.44 -13.92
N TYR A 61 -23.42 -9.40 -13.87
CA TYR A 61 -24.21 -10.21 -12.96
C TYR A 61 -23.93 -11.73 -13.09
N SER A 62 -23.80 -12.24 -14.31
CA SER A 62 -23.54 -13.66 -14.55
C SER A 62 -22.17 -14.09 -14.02
N LEU A 63 -21.14 -13.27 -14.26
CA LEU A 63 -19.79 -13.53 -13.77
C LEU A 63 -19.71 -13.46 -12.24
N VAL A 64 -20.41 -12.50 -11.61
CA VAL A 64 -20.51 -12.43 -10.14
C VAL A 64 -21.20 -13.68 -9.59
N LYS A 65 -22.25 -14.18 -10.26
CA LYS A 65 -22.93 -15.41 -9.85
C LYS A 65 -21.99 -16.63 -9.90
N GLU A 66 -21.17 -16.74 -10.94
CA GLU A 66 -20.18 -17.84 -11.08
C GLU A 66 -19.09 -17.79 -10.01
N ASN A 67 -18.66 -16.59 -9.61
CA ASN A 67 -17.53 -16.40 -8.69
C ASN A 67 -17.96 -16.06 -7.26
N ARG A 68 -19.26 -16.17 -6.93
CA ARG A 68 -19.80 -15.78 -5.62
C ARG A 68 -19.11 -16.50 -4.47
N ASP A 69 -18.85 -17.80 -4.61
CA ASP A 69 -18.18 -18.57 -3.56
C ASP A 69 -16.75 -18.08 -3.31
N ALA A 70 -16.03 -17.70 -4.37
CA ALA A 70 -14.67 -17.17 -4.25
C ALA A 70 -14.60 -15.80 -3.54
N LEU A 71 -15.71 -15.06 -3.50
CA LEU A 71 -15.81 -13.74 -2.86
C LEU A 71 -16.35 -13.79 -1.43
N LYS A 72 -16.64 -14.97 -0.88
CA LYS A 72 -17.03 -15.09 0.53
C LYS A 72 -15.88 -14.68 1.44
N THR A 73 -16.22 -14.20 2.64
CA THR A 73 -15.26 -13.78 3.67
C THR A 73 -14.24 -14.86 4.01
N GLU A 74 -14.67 -16.13 4.07
CA GLU A 74 -13.81 -17.30 4.32
C GLU A 74 -12.69 -17.51 3.30
N ASN A 75 -12.84 -16.96 2.08
CA ASN A 75 -11.88 -17.12 0.99
C ASN A 75 -11.00 -15.88 0.81
N LEU A 76 -11.18 -14.82 1.61
CA LEU A 76 -10.27 -13.67 1.58
C LEU A 76 -8.89 -14.08 2.07
N GLY A 77 -7.84 -13.44 1.53
CA GLY A 77 -6.45 -13.86 1.77
C GLY A 77 -6.00 -15.06 0.91
N THR A 78 -6.83 -15.56 -0.02
CA THR A 78 -6.50 -16.71 -0.90
C THR A 78 -6.31 -16.32 -2.36
N ILE A 79 -5.62 -17.16 -3.15
CA ILE A 79 -5.51 -17.04 -4.62
C ILE A 79 -6.89 -17.04 -5.26
N ARG A 80 -7.84 -17.80 -4.70
CA ARG A 80 -9.18 -17.97 -5.26
C ARG A 80 -9.92 -16.64 -5.32
N SER A 81 -9.89 -15.88 -4.22
CA SER A 81 -10.53 -14.56 -4.16
C SER A 81 -9.80 -13.53 -5.03
N ALA A 82 -8.47 -13.51 -4.99
CA ALA A 82 -7.67 -12.62 -5.84
C ALA A 82 -7.89 -12.86 -7.35
N SER A 83 -7.94 -14.13 -7.77
CA SER A 83 -8.20 -14.50 -9.16
C SER A 83 -9.61 -14.12 -9.61
N ALA A 84 -10.61 -14.30 -8.74
CA ALA A 84 -11.98 -13.89 -9.00
C ALA A 84 -12.09 -12.37 -9.14
N PHE A 85 -11.44 -11.61 -8.25
CA PHE A 85 -11.38 -10.16 -8.29
C PHE A 85 -10.83 -9.63 -9.63
N VAL A 86 -9.66 -10.12 -10.06
CA VAL A 86 -9.06 -9.71 -11.35
C VAL A 86 -9.99 -10.03 -12.53
N LYS A 87 -10.62 -11.22 -12.54
CA LYS A 87 -11.57 -11.62 -13.59
C LYS A 87 -12.78 -10.68 -13.65
N LEU A 88 -13.33 -10.31 -12.49
CA LEU A 88 -14.52 -9.47 -12.40
C LEU A 88 -14.23 -8.00 -12.68
N LEU A 89 -13.00 -7.53 -12.41
CA LEU A 89 -12.61 -6.13 -12.58
C LEU A 89 -12.74 -5.68 -14.04
N LYS A 90 -12.27 -6.53 -14.97
CA LYS A 90 -12.42 -6.25 -16.41
C LYS A 90 -13.88 -6.10 -16.82
N ALA A 91 -14.74 -7.00 -16.32
CA ALA A 91 -16.17 -6.95 -16.62
C ALA A 91 -16.85 -5.72 -15.99
N ALA A 92 -16.45 -5.32 -14.77
CA ALA A 92 -16.99 -4.15 -14.10
C ALA A 92 -16.67 -2.84 -14.85
N ARG A 93 -15.47 -2.74 -15.45
CA ARG A 93 -15.05 -1.58 -16.26
C ARG A 93 -15.86 -1.41 -17.54
N GLU A 94 -16.28 -2.52 -18.15
CA GLU A 94 -17.04 -2.54 -19.41
C GLU A 94 -18.56 -2.51 -19.19
N ALA A 95 -19.03 -2.78 -17.97
CA ALA A 95 -20.45 -2.85 -17.64
C ALA A 95 -21.12 -1.48 -17.61
N LYS A 96 -22.42 -1.46 -17.97
CA LYS A 96 -23.27 -0.29 -17.80
C LYS A 96 -23.67 -0.09 -16.35
N LYS A 97 -23.90 1.16 -15.95
CA LYS A 97 -24.32 1.56 -14.60
C LYS A 97 -25.52 0.77 -14.10
N GLU A 98 -26.52 0.53 -14.95
CA GLU A 98 -27.75 -0.17 -14.56
C GLU A 98 -27.49 -1.62 -14.16
N ASP A 99 -26.58 -2.32 -14.87
CA ASP A 99 -26.22 -3.72 -14.57
C ASP A 99 -25.40 -3.81 -13.27
N LEU A 100 -24.53 -2.82 -13.03
CA LEU A 100 -23.78 -2.69 -11.76
C LEU A 100 -24.74 -2.50 -10.57
N VAL A 101 -25.65 -1.52 -10.65
CA VAL A 101 -26.64 -1.26 -9.58
C VAL A 101 -27.53 -2.47 -9.32
N LYS A 102 -28.01 -3.14 -10.37
CA LYS A 102 -28.81 -4.36 -10.25
C LYS A 102 -28.06 -5.47 -9.53
N THR A 103 -26.76 -5.60 -9.80
CA THR A 103 -25.91 -6.61 -9.16
C THR A 103 -25.66 -6.29 -7.69
N LEU A 104 -25.41 -5.02 -7.36
CA LEU A 104 -25.18 -4.57 -5.97
C LEU A 104 -26.43 -4.70 -5.10
N LYS A 105 -27.63 -4.36 -5.63
CA LYS A 105 -28.89 -4.44 -4.88
C LYS A 105 -29.47 -5.86 -4.75
N ASN A 106 -28.83 -6.87 -5.33
CA ASN A 106 -29.34 -8.24 -5.31
C ASN A 106 -29.19 -8.85 -3.90
N THR A 107 -30.30 -9.37 -3.35
CA THR A 107 -30.32 -9.99 -2.01
C THR A 107 -29.38 -11.18 -1.85
N LYS A 108 -29.10 -11.92 -2.94
CA LYS A 108 -28.15 -13.04 -2.93
C LYS A 108 -26.69 -12.61 -2.77
N ASN A 109 -26.40 -11.32 -2.98
CA ASN A 109 -25.06 -10.76 -2.89
C ASN A 109 -24.79 -10.06 -1.55
N LYS A 110 -25.74 -10.05 -0.61
CA LYS A 110 -25.55 -9.40 0.70
C LYS A 110 -24.27 -9.84 1.43
N LYS A 111 -23.96 -11.15 1.40
CA LYS A 111 -22.76 -11.73 2.03
C LYS A 111 -21.43 -11.38 1.35
N ILE A 112 -21.47 -10.89 0.11
CA ILE A 112 -20.29 -10.51 -0.67
C ILE A 112 -20.26 -9.01 -0.99
N LEU A 113 -21.12 -8.22 -0.34
CA LEU A 113 -21.35 -6.82 -0.70
C LEU A 113 -20.08 -5.98 -0.47
N PHE A 114 -19.33 -6.26 0.59
CA PHE A 114 -18.03 -5.63 0.86
C PHE A 114 -17.03 -5.85 -0.28
N GLN A 115 -16.92 -7.09 -0.78
CA GLN A 115 -16.04 -7.45 -1.89
C GLN A 115 -16.49 -6.85 -3.22
N LEU A 116 -17.81 -6.63 -3.38
CA LEU A 116 -18.31 -5.89 -4.53
C LEU A 116 -18.00 -4.39 -4.43
N MET A 117 -18.02 -3.80 -3.24
CA MET A 117 -17.55 -2.41 -3.05
C MET A 117 -16.05 -2.27 -3.32
N ASP A 118 -15.25 -3.25 -2.92
CA ASP A 118 -13.84 -3.33 -3.31
C ASP A 118 -13.68 -3.29 -4.83
N LEU A 119 -14.52 -4.05 -5.54
CA LEU A 119 -14.50 -4.07 -6.99
C LEU A 119 -14.93 -2.74 -7.61
N MET A 120 -15.95 -2.07 -7.06
CA MET A 120 -16.44 -0.79 -7.58
C MET A 120 -15.39 0.32 -7.43
N GLY A 121 -14.70 0.39 -6.28
CA GLY A 121 -13.60 1.34 -6.07
C GLY A 121 -12.43 1.07 -7.03
N ALA A 122 -12.05 -0.20 -7.19
CA ALA A 122 -10.94 -0.61 -8.06
C ALA A 122 -11.24 -0.46 -9.57
N ALA A 123 -12.52 -0.46 -9.97
CA ALA A 123 -12.92 -0.32 -11.36
C ALA A 123 -12.49 1.03 -11.96
N GLN A 124 -12.49 2.10 -11.15
CA GLN A 124 -12.04 3.44 -11.54
C GLN A 124 -12.79 4.02 -12.75
N THR A 125 -14.09 3.76 -12.84
CA THR A 125 -14.98 4.36 -13.86
C THR A 125 -16.09 5.18 -13.21
N ILE A 126 -16.57 6.20 -13.91
CA ILE A 126 -17.70 7.04 -13.45
C ILE A 126 -18.94 6.17 -13.21
N GLY A 127 -19.22 5.22 -14.12
CA GLY A 127 -20.36 4.31 -13.99
C GLY A 127 -20.30 3.44 -12.73
N ALA A 128 -19.12 2.97 -12.33
CA ALA A 128 -18.94 2.21 -11.09
C ALA A 128 -19.06 3.10 -9.84
N HIS A 129 -18.49 4.30 -9.87
CA HIS A 129 -18.60 5.28 -8.78
C HIS A 129 -20.07 5.65 -8.50
N GLU A 130 -20.81 6.05 -9.53
CA GLU A 130 -22.22 6.40 -9.39
C GLU A 130 -23.11 5.20 -9.01
N ALA A 131 -22.72 3.98 -9.41
CA ALA A 131 -23.43 2.77 -9.02
C ALA A 131 -23.23 2.46 -7.52
N ALA A 132 -22.02 2.66 -6.99
CA ALA A 132 -21.72 2.52 -5.57
C ALA A 132 -22.48 3.55 -4.74
N LEU A 133 -22.43 4.85 -5.10
CA LEU A 133 -23.13 5.91 -4.37
C LEU A 133 -24.66 5.72 -4.31
N LYS A 134 -25.26 5.01 -5.28
CA LYS A 134 -26.70 4.65 -5.26
C LYS A 134 -27.08 3.58 -4.22
N VAL A 135 -26.09 2.92 -3.62
CA VAL A 135 -26.26 1.82 -2.65
C VAL A 135 -25.73 2.22 -1.27
N LEU A 136 -24.69 3.05 -1.23
CA LEU A 136 -24.09 3.57 0.00
C LEU A 136 -25.00 4.61 0.67
N ASN A 137 -24.90 4.72 1.99
CA ASN A 137 -25.66 5.69 2.78
C ASN A 137 -24.76 6.37 3.82
N PHE A 138 -24.17 7.51 3.48
CA PHE A 138 -23.22 8.21 4.36
C PHE A 138 -23.84 8.76 5.66
N GLN A 139 -25.18 8.80 5.76
CA GLN A 139 -25.91 9.28 6.94
C GLN A 139 -26.28 8.16 7.93
N SER A 140 -26.15 6.89 7.54
CA SER A 140 -26.55 5.75 8.39
C SER A 140 -25.34 5.06 9.00
N GLU A 141 -25.33 4.96 10.33
CA GLU A 141 -24.27 4.27 11.09
C GLU A 141 -24.18 2.78 10.76
N GLU A 142 -25.31 2.12 10.47
CA GLU A 142 -25.33 0.70 10.07
C GLU A 142 -24.55 0.42 8.78
N SER A 143 -24.34 1.45 7.96
CA SER A 143 -23.61 1.34 6.69
C SER A 143 -22.17 1.86 6.77
N LEU A 144 -21.69 2.22 7.95
CA LEU A 144 -20.34 2.77 8.16
C LEU A 144 -19.27 1.86 7.56
N ASP A 145 -19.26 0.57 7.91
CA ASP A 145 -18.26 -0.38 7.41
C ASP A 145 -18.31 -0.51 5.89
N LEU A 146 -19.51 -0.45 5.31
CA LEU A 146 -19.68 -0.58 3.86
C LEU A 146 -19.20 0.68 3.13
N ASN A 147 -19.45 1.85 3.71
CA ASN A 147 -18.97 3.13 3.21
C ASN A 147 -17.44 3.21 3.31
N GLU A 148 -16.86 2.86 4.47
CA GLU A 148 -15.41 2.80 4.66
C GLU A 148 -14.77 1.83 3.66
N ARG A 149 -15.38 0.66 3.44
CA ARG A 149 -14.85 -0.33 2.50
C ARG A 149 -14.71 0.19 1.08
N TYR A 150 -15.74 0.89 0.59
CA TYR A 150 -15.70 1.51 -0.72
C TYR A 150 -14.61 2.59 -0.80
N LEU A 151 -14.52 3.45 0.21
CA LEU A 151 -13.54 4.53 0.27
C LEU A 151 -12.10 3.99 0.32
N TRP A 152 -11.83 2.92 1.07
CA TRP A 152 -10.53 2.24 1.07
C TRP A 152 -10.16 1.71 -0.31
N SER A 153 -11.08 1.07 -1.02
CA SER A 153 -10.76 0.59 -2.37
C SER A 153 -10.49 1.74 -3.34
N LEU A 154 -11.23 2.83 -3.22
CA LEU A 154 -11.04 4.01 -4.05
C LEU A 154 -9.69 4.69 -3.80
N SER A 155 -9.25 4.78 -2.54
CA SER A 155 -7.96 5.36 -2.17
C SER A 155 -6.77 4.57 -2.72
N LEU A 156 -6.93 3.27 -2.89
CA LEU A 156 -5.95 2.35 -3.48
C LEU A 156 -5.96 2.32 -5.02
N GLY A 157 -6.80 3.14 -5.67
CA GLY A 157 -6.92 3.17 -7.12
C GLY A 157 -5.70 3.78 -7.83
N SER A 158 -5.22 3.09 -8.87
CA SER A 158 -4.07 3.47 -9.71
C SER A 158 -4.35 4.59 -10.73
N HIS A 159 -5.55 4.65 -11.30
CA HIS A 159 -5.98 5.60 -12.33
C HIS A 159 -7.24 6.37 -11.88
N PRO A 160 -7.15 7.21 -10.83
CA PRO A 160 -8.32 7.95 -10.35
C PRO A 160 -8.86 8.91 -11.42
N VAL A 161 -10.18 9.06 -11.45
CA VAL A 161 -10.87 9.98 -12.37
C VAL A 161 -11.05 11.34 -11.69
N SER A 162 -10.75 12.44 -12.38
CA SER A 162 -10.81 13.80 -11.82
C SER A 162 -12.19 14.16 -11.27
N ASP A 163 -13.25 13.73 -11.93
CA ASP A 163 -14.63 14.05 -11.52
C ASP A 163 -15.05 13.28 -10.26
N VAL A 164 -14.47 12.10 -10.03
CA VAL A 164 -14.67 11.35 -8.78
C VAL A 164 -14.08 12.11 -7.59
N VAL A 165 -12.87 12.67 -7.73
CA VAL A 165 -12.26 13.49 -6.66
C VAL A 165 -13.13 14.70 -6.34
N LYS A 166 -13.63 15.41 -7.36
CA LYS A 166 -14.55 16.55 -7.16
C LYS A 166 -15.83 16.13 -6.44
N ASP A 167 -16.37 14.96 -6.77
CA ASP A 167 -17.58 14.45 -6.13
C ASP A 167 -17.34 14.09 -4.66
N LEU A 168 -16.18 13.51 -4.32
CA LEU A 168 -15.79 13.26 -2.93
C LEU A 168 -15.62 14.55 -2.13
N VAL A 169 -15.05 15.60 -2.73
CA VAL A 169 -14.94 16.92 -2.08
C VAL A 169 -16.33 17.49 -1.78
N ARG A 170 -17.26 17.44 -2.76
CA ARG A 170 -18.65 17.86 -2.55
C ARG A 170 -19.34 17.03 -1.46
N LEU A 171 -19.09 15.72 -1.44
CA LEU A 171 -19.62 14.83 -0.41
C LEU A 171 -19.12 15.27 0.97
N MET A 172 -17.82 15.52 1.13
CA MET A 172 -17.24 16.00 2.39
C MET A 172 -17.83 17.35 2.83
N GLU A 173 -18.08 18.27 1.89
CA GLU A 173 -18.72 19.56 2.17
C GLU A 173 -20.20 19.44 2.58
N ALA A 174 -20.89 18.37 2.14
CA ALA A 174 -22.28 18.09 2.48
C ALA A 174 -22.49 17.45 3.86
N GLY A 175 -21.43 17.17 4.62
CA GLY A 175 -21.47 16.69 6.00
C GLY A 175 -22.18 17.66 6.97
N PRO A 176 -22.35 17.28 8.24
CA PRO A 176 -21.49 16.36 8.98
C PRO A 176 -21.87 14.89 8.85
N TYR A 177 -20.87 14.01 8.97
CA TYR A 177 -21.02 12.56 9.05
C TYR A 177 -20.45 12.04 10.38
N ASN A 178 -20.57 10.73 10.62
CA ASN A 178 -19.87 10.07 11.72
C ASN A 178 -18.36 10.35 11.65
N GLU A 179 -17.72 10.61 12.79
CA GLU A 179 -16.31 11.01 12.89
C GLU A 179 -15.35 10.03 12.19
N LYS A 180 -15.57 8.72 12.33
CA LYS A 180 -14.74 7.69 11.69
C LYS A 180 -14.86 7.74 10.17
N LEU A 181 -16.08 7.94 9.68
CA LEU A 181 -16.36 8.04 8.26
C LEU A 181 -15.81 9.34 7.66
N ASP A 182 -15.91 10.44 8.39
CA ASP A 182 -15.33 11.74 8.02
C ASP A 182 -13.80 11.64 7.90
N GLU A 183 -13.12 11.01 8.87
CA GLU A 183 -11.69 10.72 8.77
C GLU A 183 -11.36 9.87 7.54
N THR A 184 -12.05 8.75 7.34
CA THR A 184 -11.82 7.88 6.18
C THR A 184 -12.06 8.62 4.85
N LEU A 185 -13.06 9.51 4.78
CA LEU A 185 -13.34 10.33 3.60
C LEU A 185 -12.20 11.31 3.30
N VAL A 186 -11.73 12.05 4.32
CA VAL A 186 -10.62 13.00 4.18
C VAL A 186 -9.33 12.28 3.74
N LEU A 187 -9.02 11.13 4.35
CA LEU A 187 -7.87 10.31 3.96
C LEU A 187 -7.97 9.80 2.52
N THR A 188 -9.17 9.46 2.08
CA THR A 188 -9.45 8.98 0.71
C THR A 188 -9.30 10.10 -0.31
N ILE A 189 -9.80 11.30 -0.02
CA ILE A 189 -9.61 12.48 -0.87
C ILE A 189 -8.12 12.77 -1.06
N ALA A 190 -7.35 12.76 0.03
CA ALA A 190 -5.90 12.99 -0.02
C ALA A 190 -5.18 11.93 -0.86
N ALA A 191 -5.45 10.65 -0.63
CA ALA A 191 -4.82 9.54 -1.34
C ALA A 191 -5.16 9.51 -2.85
N THR A 192 -6.45 9.67 -3.19
CA THR A 192 -6.90 9.72 -4.59
C THR A 192 -6.31 10.91 -5.33
N THR A 193 -6.16 12.06 -4.66
CA THR A 193 -5.51 13.26 -5.22
C THR A 193 -4.01 13.03 -5.46
N ASN A 194 -3.31 12.35 -4.55
CA ASN A 194 -1.91 11.97 -4.74
C ASN A 194 -1.73 11.02 -5.94
N ASN A 195 -2.60 10.01 -6.07
CA ASN A 195 -2.58 9.10 -7.22
C ASN A 195 -2.90 9.84 -8.53
N LEU A 196 -3.79 10.84 -8.49
CA LEU A 196 -4.10 11.69 -9.64
C LEU A 196 -2.90 12.54 -10.08
N LYS A 197 -2.15 13.10 -9.11
CA LYS A 197 -0.89 13.83 -9.32
C LYS A 197 0.16 12.93 -9.98
N LYS A 198 0.31 11.68 -9.53
CA LYS A 198 1.27 10.72 -10.09
C LYS A 198 0.92 10.29 -11.52
N HIS A 199 -0.35 10.14 -11.86
CA HIS A 199 -0.78 9.59 -13.16
C HIS A 199 -0.83 10.62 -14.29
N ASN A 200 -1.42 11.80 -14.06
CA ASN A 200 -1.72 12.78 -15.13
C ASN A 200 -0.77 13.99 -15.16
N GLY A 201 0.23 14.04 -14.28
CA GLY A 201 1.18 15.15 -14.21
C GLY A 201 0.48 16.52 -14.04
N THR A 202 0.88 17.49 -14.87
CA THR A 202 0.46 18.91 -14.76
C THR A 202 -0.99 19.19 -15.13
N SER A 203 -1.67 18.28 -15.84
CA SER A 203 -3.06 18.53 -16.31
C SER A 203 -4.07 18.65 -15.17
N ASN A 204 -3.75 18.12 -13.99
CA ASN A 204 -4.64 18.12 -12.82
C ASN A 204 -4.16 19.00 -11.66
N GLU A 205 -3.16 19.86 -11.89
CA GLU A 205 -2.55 20.69 -10.86
C GLU A 205 -3.56 21.58 -10.13
N LYS A 206 -4.59 22.07 -10.84
CA LYS A 206 -5.66 22.88 -10.24
C LYS A 206 -6.43 22.12 -9.15
N ILE A 207 -6.82 20.87 -9.43
CA ILE A 207 -7.58 20.04 -8.47
C ILE A 207 -6.71 19.74 -7.24
N VAL A 208 -5.42 19.47 -7.45
CA VAL A 208 -4.47 19.22 -6.36
C VAL A 208 -4.34 20.45 -5.45
N LYS A 209 -4.23 21.65 -6.04
CA LYS A 209 -4.17 22.91 -5.29
C LYS A 209 -5.47 23.20 -4.54
N ASP A 210 -6.62 22.99 -5.18
CA ASP A 210 -7.94 23.19 -4.55
C ASP A 210 -8.09 22.27 -3.32
N VAL A 211 -7.69 21.00 -3.45
CA VAL A 211 -7.73 20.03 -2.34
C VAL A 211 -6.75 20.41 -1.22
N LEU A 212 -5.52 20.83 -1.56
CA LEU A 212 -4.53 21.26 -0.58
C LEU A 212 -5.04 22.46 0.22
N GLN A 213 -5.54 23.50 -0.45
CA GLN A 213 -6.10 24.70 0.21
C GLN A 213 -7.28 24.34 1.12
N MET A 214 -8.14 23.43 0.67
CA MET A 214 -9.25 22.94 1.46
C MET A 214 -8.79 22.23 2.74
N LEU A 215 -7.77 21.35 2.66
CA LEU A 215 -7.19 20.72 3.85
C LEU A 215 -6.53 21.75 4.78
N GLU A 216 -5.77 22.71 4.25
CA GLU A 216 -5.14 23.75 5.07
C GLU A 216 -6.15 24.64 5.79
N ASN A 217 -7.24 25.01 5.12
CA ASN A 217 -8.32 25.81 5.73
C ASN A 217 -9.02 25.02 6.84
N LYS A 218 -9.28 23.74 6.63
CA LYS A 218 -9.93 22.87 7.61
C LYS A 218 -9.04 22.60 8.84
N VAL A 219 -7.74 22.44 8.64
CA VAL A 219 -6.75 22.29 9.73
C VAL A 219 -6.68 23.54 10.60
N LYS A 220 -6.69 24.72 10.00
CA LYS A 220 -6.72 26.00 10.72
C LYS A 220 -8.01 26.19 11.53
N ALA A 221 -9.11 25.56 11.09
CA ALA A 221 -10.39 25.59 11.79
C ALA A 221 -10.50 24.61 12.97
N CYS A 222 -9.57 23.65 13.11
CA CYS A 222 -9.47 22.82 14.31
C CYS A 222 -8.96 23.69 15.46
N SER A 223 -9.85 24.14 16.35
CA SER A 223 -9.55 25.00 17.51
C SER A 223 -8.63 24.33 18.56
N SER A 224 -7.38 24.02 18.19
CA SER A 224 -6.39 23.26 18.98
C SER A 224 -6.85 21.87 19.46
N ASP A 225 -7.87 21.31 18.83
CA ASP A 225 -8.35 19.96 19.12
C ASP A 225 -7.43 18.91 18.50
N ASP A 226 -6.79 18.10 19.35
CA ASP A 226 -5.80 17.10 18.95
C ASP A 226 -6.41 16.03 18.03
N SER A 227 -7.64 15.56 18.26
CA SER A 227 -8.25 14.53 17.38
C SER A 227 -8.48 15.09 15.98
N CYS A 228 -9.01 16.31 15.89
CA CYS A 228 -9.19 17.05 14.65
C CYS A 228 -7.87 17.24 13.90
N LEU A 229 -6.81 17.69 14.59
CA LEU A 229 -5.49 17.90 13.99
C LEU A 229 -4.85 16.60 13.50
N LEU A 230 -4.94 15.51 14.29
CA LEU A 230 -4.37 14.20 13.94
C LEU A 230 -4.94 13.65 12.62
N LYS A 231 -6.26 13.76 12.43
CA LYS A 231 -6.93 13.38 11.17
C LYS A 231 -6.28 14.03 9.96
N TYR A 232 -6.01 15.33 10.03
CA TYR A 232 -5.43 16.05 8.89
C TYR A 232 -3.92 15.85 8.73
N MET A 233 -3.15 15.60 9.81
CA MET A 233 -1.74 15.19 9.66
C MET A 233 -1.62 13.88 8.86
N ARG A 234 -2.52 12.92 9.12
CA ARG A 234 -2.64 11.68 8.34
C ARG A 234 -3.10 11.95 6.90
N ALA A 235 -3.99 12.92 6.70
CA ALA A 235 -4.40 13.34 5.36
C ALA A 235 -3.24 13.94 4.56
N PHE A 236 -2.43 14.82 5.15
CA PHE A 236 -1.22 15.36 4.49
C PHE A 236 -0.21 14.27 4.17
N LYS A 237 -0.05 13.27 5.05
CA LYS A 237 0.75 12.07 4.78
C LYS A 237 0.31 11.38 3.48
N ASN A 238 -1.00 11.15 3.31
CA ASN A 238 -1.55 10.53 2.10
C ASN A 238 -1.44 11.43 0.86
N LEU A 239 -1.59 12.75 1.00
CA LEU A 239 -1.52 13.71 -0.11
C LEU A 239 -0.10 13.83 -0.67
N ALA A 240 0.92 13.80 0.19
CA ALA A 240 2.34 13.92 -0.17
C ALA A 240 2.63 15.10 -1.14
N ALA A 241 2.14 16.28 -0.76
CA ALA A 241 2.40 17.55 -1.46
C ALA A 241 3.58 18.28 -0.83
N GLU A 242 4.53 18.73 -1.64
CA GLU A 242 5.71 19.46 -1.16
C GLU A 242 5.29 20.79 -0.50
N GLU A 243 4.25 21.42 -1.05
CA GLU A 243 3.66 22.65 -0.56
C GLU A 243 3.03 22.52 0.84
N SER A 244 2.75 21.29 1.31
CA SER A 244 2.22 21.03 2.65
C SER A 244 3.29 21.03 3.75
N ILE A 245 4.58 20.97 3.38
CA ILE A 245 5.70 20.89 4.34
C ILE A 245 5.74 22.05 5.33
N PRO A 246 5.58 23.33 4.94
CA PRO A 246 5.57 24.45 5.89
C PRO A 246 4.46 24.31 6.94
N THR A 247 3.28 23.83 6.53
CA THR A 247 2.15 23.56 7.42
C THR A 247 2.52 22.45 8.41
N LEU A 248 3.05 21.32 7.93
CA LEU A 248 3.51 20.21 8.78
C LEU A 248 4.60 20.64 9.76
N LEU A 249 5.59 21.42 9.33
CA LEU A 249 6.67 21.92 10.18
C LEU A 249 6.16 22.86 11.28
N THR A 250 5.09 23.61 11.02
CA THR A 250 4.45 24.45 12.03
C THR A 250 3.90 23.58 13.16
N TYR A 251 3.08 22.57 12.83
CA TYR A 251 2.50 21.66 13.81
C TYR A 251 3.52 20.72 14.47
N ALA A 252 4.61 20.37 13.78
CA ALA A 252 5.73 19.64 14.38
C ALA A 252 6.38 20.42 15.53
N LYS A 253 6.49 21.75 15.39
CA LYS A 253 7.12 22.65 16.38
C LYS A 253 6.16 23.13 17.46
N THR A 254 4.94 23.52 17.12
CA THR A 254 3.99 24.15 18.07
C THR A 254 2.94 23.20 18.62
N GLY A 255 2.68 22.07 17.97
CA GLY A 255 1.65 21.11 18.37
C GLY A 255 1.96 20.38 19.68
N SER A 256 0.93 19.70 20.19
CA SER A 256 1.04 18.77 21.32
C SER A 256 2.01 17.62 21.01
N LYS A 257 2.39 16.82 22.03
CA LYS A 257 3.28 15.65 21.85
C LYS A 257 2.77 14.73 20.73
N ARG A 258 1.48 14.38 20.74
CA ARG A 258 0.85 13.50 19.74
C ARG A 258 0.79 14.11 18.35
N VAL A 259 0.43 15.40 18.25
CA VAL A 259 0.37 16.12 16.97
C VAL A 259 1.77 16.28 16.37
N SER A 260 2.78 16.54 17.20
CA SER A 260 4.18 16.64 16.77
C SER A 260 4.69 15.31 16.19
N VAL A 261 4.41 14.18 16.86
CA VAL A 261 4.71 12.83 16.35
C VAL A 261 4.02 12.59 15.00
N ALA A 262 2.73 12.91 14.88
CA ALA A 262 2.00 12.73 13.63
C ALA A 262 2.54 13.59 12.48
N ALA A 263 2.92 14.84 12.77
CA ALA A 263 3.52 15.74 11.79
C ALA A 263 4.89 15.24 11.32
N PHE A 264 5.77 14.81 12.23
CA PHE A 264 7.04 14.18 11.83
C PHE A 264 6.84 12.87 11.06
N ASN A 265 5.84 12.06 11.43
CA ASN A 265 5.50 10.83 10.70
C ASN A 265 5.00 11.13 9.28
N ALA A 266 4.29 12.24 9.10
CA ALA A 266 3.87 12.70 7.78
C ALA A 266 5.08 13.13 6.93
N ILE A 267 5.97 13.96 7.49
CA ILE A 267 7.19 14.42 6.81
C ILE A 267 8.12 13.25 6.46
N HIS A 268 8.30 12.29 7.38
CA HIS A 268 9.13 11.10 7.16
C HIS A 268 8.63 10.25 5.98
N SER A 269 7.32 10.21 5.74
CA SER A 269 6.77 9.45 4.61
C SER A 269 7.02 10.07 3.23
N PHE A 270 7.43 11.34 3.19
CA PHE A 270 7.66 12.03 1.92
C PHE A 270 8.98 11.55 1.29
N PRO A 271 9.11 11.59 -0.05
CA PRO A 271 10.37 11.30 -0.70
C PRO A 271 11.49 12.20 -0.15
N ALA A 272 12.69 11.63 0.04
CA ALA A 272 13.85 12.36 0.56
C ALA A 272 14.20 13.62 -0.26
N SER A 273 13.84 13.65 -1.55
CA SER A 273 13.99 14.83 -2.41
C SER A 273 13.20 16.06 -1.96
N PHE A 274 12.16 15.89 -1.13
CA PHE A 274 11.33 16.98 -0.62
C PHE A 274 11.82 17.51 0.74
N TRP A 275 12.83 16.89 1.35
CA TRP A 275 13.36 17.35 2.64
C TRP A 275 14.26 18.56 2.45
N SER A 276 13.65 19.75 2.53
CA SER A 276 14.36 21.02 2.46
C SER A 276 15.31 21.22 3.66
N PRO A 277 16.28 22.15 3.59
CA PRO A 277 17.15 22.47 4.72
C PRO A 277 16.39 22.85 6.00
N ASP A 278 15.19 23.40 5.88
CA ASP A 278 14.32 23.72 7.02
C ASP A 278 13.78 22.46 7.71
N VAL A 279 13.50 21.40 6.95
CA VAL A 279 13.10 20.09 7.49
C VAL A 279 14.26 19.49 8.28
N ILE A 280 15.47 19.50 7.71
CA ILE A 280 16.67 18.98 8.37
C ILE A 280 16.97 19.77 9.65
N LYS A 281 16.86 21.10 9.61
CA LYS A 281 17.02 21.96 10.79
C LYS A 281 15.98 21.67 11.88
N ALA A 282 14.72 21.43 11.50
CA ALA A 282 13.68 21.06 12.45
C ALA A 282 13.93 19.67 13.05
N ALA A 283 14.35 18.69 12.24
CA ALA A 283 14.70 17.36 12.70
C ALA A 283 15.90 17.37 13.67
N LYS A 284 16.97 18.14 13.38
CA LYS A 284 18.09 18.36 14.30
C LYS A 284 17.61 18.92 15.65
N ARG A 285 16.78 19.96 15.63
CA ARG A 285 16.23 20.57 16.85
C ARG A 285 15.38 19.60 17.66
N ALA A 286 14.57 18.78 17.00
CA ALA A 286 13.73 17.78 17.67
C ALA A 286 14.56 16.66 18.30
N TYR A 287 15.51 16.08 17.56
CA TYR A 287 16.33 14.97 18.05
C TYR A 287 17.19 15.37 19.26
N PHE A 288 17.90 16.51 19.15
CA PHE A 288 18.77 17.04 20.20
C PHE A 288 18.03 17.88 21.25
N GLN A 289 16.71 18.04 21.13
CA GLN A 289 15.87 18.82 22.06
C GLN A 289 16.38 20.26 22.30
N LEU A 290 16.77 20.96 21.22
CA LEU A 290 17.43 22.27 21.31
C LEU A 290 16.47 23.43 21.65
N ASP A 291 15.17 23.27 21.41
CA ASP A 291 14.16 24.30 21.67
C ASP A 291 13.15 23.88 22.76
N LYS A 292 12.57 22.68 22.66
CA LYS A 292 11.67 22.11 23.66
C LYS A 292 11.92 20.63 23.89
N ARG A 293 11.34 20.08 24.95
CA ARG A 293 11.29 18.63 25.18
C ARG A 293 10.30 18.00 24.20
N TYR A 294 10.78 17.06 23.39
CA TYR A 294 9.95 16.26 22.47
C TYR A 294 9.70 14.86 23.03
N ASP A 295 8.59 14.27 22.60
CA ASP A 295 8.31 12.84 22.79
C ASP A 295 9.39 11.95 22.14
N SER A 296 9.65 10.78 22.73
CA SER A 296 10.63 9.83 22.20
C SER A 296 10.34 9.47 20.74
N SER A 297 9.07 9.25 20.38
CA SER A 297 8.67 8.87 19.03
C SER A 297 8.87 9.99 18.01
N ALA A 298 8.76 11.25 18.43
CA ALA A 298 9.07 12.40 17.57
C ALA A 298 10.58 12.49 17.34
N ARG A 299 11.39 12.15 18.33
CA ARG A 299 12.86 12.12 18.23
C ARG A 299 13.35 10.99 17.34
N THR A 300 12.77 9.79 17.45
CA THR A 300 13.13 8.63 16.61
C THR A 300 12.75 8.87 15.15
N LEU A 301 11.57 9.47 14.89
CA LEU A 301 11.16 9.91 13.55
C LEU A 301 12.07 11.00 12.98
N ALA A 302 12.43 12.01 13.78
CA ALA A 302 13.36 13.04 13.37
C ALA A 302 14.74 12.44 13.04
N LEU A 303 15.19 11.46 13.83
CA LEU A 303 16.42 10.73 13.54
C LEU A 303 16.35 9.96 12.23
N ASP A 304 15.22 9.31 11.91
CA ASP A 304 15.06 8.60 10.64
C ASP A 304 15.19 9.56 9.45
N ILE A 305 14.59 10.75 9.52
CA ILE A 305 14.76 11.81 8.50
C ILE A 305 16.24 12.21 8.35
N LEU A 306 16.97 12.38 9.45
CA LEU A 306 18.39 12.76 9.43
C LEU A 306 19.28 11.67 8.82
N LEU A 307 19.03 10.40 9.14
CA LEU A 307 19.82 9.27 8.64
C LEU A 307 19.50 8.95 7.17
N GLU A 308 18.23 9.00 6.78
CA GLU A 308 17.80 8.67 5.42
C GLU A 308 18.13 9.78 4.41
N ASN A 309 18.33 11.02 4.86
CA ASN A 309 18.78 12.12 4.01
C ASN A 309 20.26 12.01 3.58
N GLY A 310 21.00 11.05 4.13
CA GLY A 310 22.45 10.91 3.93
C GLY A 310 23.21 11.93 4.77
N PRO A 311 23.52 11.61 6.04
CA PRO A 311 24.18 12.55 6.95
C PRO A 311 25.59 12.88 6.47
N ASP A 312 25.95 14.16 6.59
CA ASP A 312 27.33 14.60 6.43
C ASP A 312 28.19 14.15 7.63
N GLU A 313 29.51 14.27 7.49
CA GLU A 313 30.44 13.83 8.53
C GLU A 313 30.26 14.62 9.84
N GLU A 314 29.90 15.90 9.74
CA GLU A 314 29.61 16.76 10.89
C GLU A 314 28.37 16.27 11.65
N LEU A 315 27.21 16.09 10.99
CA LEU A 315 26.01 15.56 11.63
C LEU A 315 26.25 14.15 12.19
N LEU A 316 26.98 13.30 11.46
CA LEU A 316 27.30 11.96 11.94
C LEU A 316 28.15 12.02 13.22
N SER A 317 29.08 12.97 13.31
CA SER A 317 29.86 13.21 14.53
C SER A 317 28.98 13.69 15.69
N GLU A 318 28.05 14.62 15.45
CA GLU A 318 27.09 15.12 16.45
C GLU A 318 26.20 13.97 16.98
N LEU A 319 25.69 13.13 16.08
CA LEU A 319 24.87 11.96 16.44
C LEU A 319 25.65 10.94 17.27
N LEU A 320 26.90 10.65 16.90
CA LEU A 320 27.73 9.72 17.67
C LEU A 320 28.09 10.29 19.05
N LEU A 321 28.34 11.60 19.16
CA LEU A 321 28.57 12.27 20.44
C LEU A 321 27.32 12.25 21.33
N SER A 322 26.12 12.23 20.75
CA SER A 322 24.85 12.08 21.49
C SER A 322 24.80 10.80 22.33
N LEU A 323 25.47 9.72 21.89
CA LEU A 323 25.56 8.46 22.62
C LEU A 323 26.28 8.60 23.97
N LYS A 324 27.18 9.58 24.09
CA LYS A 324 27.89 9.89 25.34
C LYS A 324 27.09 10.80 26.28
N SER A 325 26.07 11.49 25.77
CA SER A 325 25.28 12.42 26.59
C SER A 325 24.59 11.73 27.77
N GLN A 326 24.29 12.49 28.83
CA GLN A 326 23.52 12.02 29.98
C GLN A 326 21.99 12.12 29.76
N ASP A 327 21.53 12.00 28.52
CA ASP A 327 20.09 11.99 28.23
C ASP A 327 19.44 10.76 28.91
N PRO A 328 18.39 10.95 29.74
CA PRO A 328 17.69 9.85 30.42
C PRO A 328 16.98 8.90 29.44
N ALA A 329 16.66 9.34 28.22
CA ALA A 329 16.00 8.51 27.21
C ALA A 329 16.99 7.53 26.53
N TYR A 330 17.44 6.51 27.27
CA TYR A 330 18.39 5.51 26.78
C TYR A 330 17.86 4.68 25.59
N GLU A 331 16.54 4.54 25.46
CA GLU A 331 15.91 3.87 24.31
C GLU A 331 16.12 4.63 22.99
N VAL A 332 16.15 5.97 23.01
CA VAL A 332 16.43 6.79 21.81
C VAL A 332 17.89 6.60 21.36
N LYS A 333 18.83 6.42 22.30
CA LYS A 333 20.24 6.12 21.98
C LYS A 333 20.39 4.71 21.42
N GLN A 334 19.71 3.73 22.01
CA GLN A 334 19.69 2.37 21.48
C GLN A 334 19.10 2.34 20.07
N TYR A 335 18.00 3.06 19.84
CA TYR A 335 17.38 3.20 18.53
C TYR A 335 18.38 3.74 17.49
N LEU A 336 19.18 4.76 17.84
CA LEU A 336 20.25 5.26 16.97
C LEU A 336 21.26 4.17 16.59
N VAL A 337 21.77 3.42 17.57
CA VAL A 337 22.74 2.35 17.31
C VAL A 337 22.15 1.29 16.37
N GLN A 338 20.90 0.88 16.62
CA GLN A 338 20.23 -0.12 15.79
C GLN A 338 19.98 0.38 14.37
N ARG A 339 19.55 1.64 14.19
CA ARG A 339 19.33 2.22 12.86
C ARG A 339 20.62 2.40 12.07
N LEU A 340 21.71 2.82 12.70
CA LEU A 340 23.03 2.88 12.06
C LEU A 340 23.48 1.50 11.58
N ASN A 341 23.29 0.46 12.41
CA ASN A 341 23.60 -0.92 12.01
C ASN A 341 22.71 -1.39 10.86
N GLN A 342 21.40 -1.16 10.92
CA GLN A 342 20.44 -1.55 9.89
C GLN A 342 20.73 -0.88 8.54
N ILE A 343 20.88 0.45 8.51
CA ILE A 343 21.20 1.18 7.27
C ILE A 343 22.56 0.75 6.76
N GLY A 344 23.51 0.54 7.68
CA GLY A 344 24.84 0.09 7.37
C GLY A 344 24.92 -1.29 6.70
N GLU A 345 24.02 -2.24 7.02
CA GLU A 345 23.96 -3.54 6.34
C GLU A 345 23.83 -3.36 4.80
N SER A 346 23.16 -2.28 4.37
CA SER A 346 22.98 -1.93 2.96
C SER A 346 24.02 -0.93 2.42
N ASP A 347 24.46 0.04 3.22
CA ASP A 347 25.43 1.06 2.83
C ASP A 347 26.80 0.87 3.49
N LYS A 348 27.73 0.29 2.72
CA LYS A 348 29.12 0.06 3.16
C LYS A 348 29.89 1.36 3.42
N LYS A 349 29.57 2.46 2.72
CA LYS A 349 30.27 3.74 2.89
C LYS A 349 29.93 4.33 4.25
N LEU A 350 28.65 4.38 4.59
CA LEU A 350 28.18 4.87 5.89
C LEU A 350 28.83 4.10 7.04
N ILE A 351 28.87 2.76 6.99
CA ILE A 351 29.57 1.95 8.02
C ILE A 351 31.04 2.33 8.13
N SER A 352 31.73 2.51 7.00
CA SER A 352 33.15 2.85 7.02
C SER A 352 33.42 4.20 7.68
N SER A 353 32.58 5.21 7.39
CA SER A 353 32.65 6.53 8.03
C SER A 353 32.33 6.45 9.53
N VAL A 354 31.27 5.72 9.91
CA VAL A 354 30.93 5.50 11.34
C VAL A 354 32.11 4.87 12.08
N LYS A 355 32.72 3.81 11.52
CA LYS A 355 33.89 3.15 12.14
C LYS A 355 35.09 4.09 12.26
N GLY A 356 35.34 4.94 11.26
CA GLY A 356 36.39 5.95 11.30
C GLY A 356 36.14 6.98 12.41
N LEU A 357 34.93 7.52 12.48
CA LEU A 357 34.53 8.51 13.48
C LEU A 357 34.52 7.96 14.91
N LEU A 358 34.12 6.70 15.09
CA LEU A 358 34.17 6.04 16.41
C LEU A 358 35.61 5.96 16.95
N ILE A 359 36.60 5.83 16.06
CA ILE A 359 38.02 5.83 16.43
C ILE A 359 38.51 7.26 16.68
N SER A 360 38.24 8.20 15.77
CA SER A 360 38.74 9.58 15.89
C SER A 360 38.16 10.31 17.11
N LEU A 361 36.89 10.08 17.43
CA LEU A 361 36.19 10.67 18.59
C LEU A 361 36.40 9.89 19.89
N ASN A 362 37.19 8.81 19.87
CA ASN A 362 37.42 7.92 21.02
C ASN A 362 36.12 7.37 21.66
N LEU A 363 35.12 7.08 20.80
CA LEU A 363 33.81 6.55 21.21
C LEU A 363 33.74 5.02 21.13
N LYS A 364 34.80 4.37 20.61
CA LYS A 364 34.95 2.92 20.57
C LYS A 364 35.26 2.34 21.95
N ASN A 365 34.31 2.41 22.86
CA ASN A 365 34.38 1.76 24.16
C ASN A 365 33.07 0.99 24.43
N TYR A 366 33.14 0.00 25.32
CA TYR A 366 31.97 -0.81 25.67
C TYR A 366 30.89 0.06 26.30
N ASN A 367 31.25 1.02 27.18
CA ASN A 367 30.29 1.87 27.88
C ASN A 367 29.35 2.67 26.97
N ILE A 368 29.84 3.17 25.83
CA ILE A 368 29.05 3.98 24.87
C ILE A 368 28.33 3.09 23.85
N LEU A 369 28.92 1.97 23.44
CA LEU A 369 28.31 1.09 22.44
C LEU A 369 27.34 0.06 23.03
N SER A 370 27.46 -0.28 24.31
CA SER A 370 26.54 -1.17 25.03
C SER A 370 25.43 -0.36 25.72
N GLN A 371 24.49 0.16 24.93
CA GLN A 371 23.33 0.87 25.49
C GLN A 371 22.38 -0.12 26.17
N LYS A 372 21.74 0.31 27.26
CA LYS A 372 20.82 -0.51 28.07
C LYS A 372 19.52 -0.88 27.33
N GLY A 373 19.13 -0.08 26.33
CA GLY A 373 17.81 -0.16 25.69
C GLY A 373 17.49 -1.48 25.00
N LEU A 374 16.19 -1.70 24.79
CA LEU A 374 15.60 -2.85 24.13
C LEU A 374 15.23 -2.57 22.67
N SER A 375 15.21 -1.31 22.24
CA SER A 375 14.78 -0.93 20.88
C SER A 375 15.56 -1.71 19.81
N THR A 376 14.89 -2.07 18.71
CA THR A 376 15.43 -2.96 17.67
C THR A 376 15.14 -2.42 16.27
N ALA A 377 16.06 -2.65 15.33
CA ALA A 377 15.85 -2.31 13.92
C ALA A 377 16.66 -3.26 13.04
N PHE A 378 16.04 -3.90 12.05
CA PHE A 378 16.74 -4.80 11.14
C PHE A 378 16.01 -5.02 9.81
N THR A 379 16.75 -5.47 8.80
CA THR A 379 16.22 -5.79 7.46
C THR A 379 16.64 -7.20 7.06
N ARG A 380 15.73 -8.01 6.52
CA ARG A 380 15.99 -9.38 6.05
C ARG A 380 15.39 -9.60 4.67
N SER A 381 16.14 -10.23 3.77
CA SER A 381 15.63 -10.66 2.47
C SER A 381 14.84 -11.96 2.61
N PHE A 382 13.58 -11.96 2.14
CA PHE A 382 12.76 -13.17 2.06
C PHE A 382 12.67 -13.72 0.63
N MET A 383 12.93 -12.89 -0.38
CA MET A 383 12.88 -13.25 -1.78
C MET A 383 14.04 -12.58 -2.52
N ASP A 384 14.85 -13.38 -3.21
CA ASP A 384 15.92 -12.91 -4.08
C ASP A 384 15.69 -13.50 -5.48
N HIS A 385 15.29 -12.66 -6.43
CA HIS A 385 15.00 -13.07 -7.80
C HIS A 385 15.41 -11.97 -8.78
N PRO A 386 16.00 -12.29 -9.95
CA PRO A 386 16.47 -11.28 -10.91
C PRO A 386 15.43 -10.24 -11.34
N SER A 387 14.14 -10.58 -11.25
CA SER A 387 13.04 -9.68 -11.59
C SER A 387 12.52 -8.84 -10.41
N ALA A 388 12.67 -9.31 -9.17
CA ALA A 388 12.17 -8.65 -7.96
C ALA A 388 12.81 -9.24 -6.70
N ASN A 389 13.21 -8.37 -5.78
CA ASN A 389 13.72 -8.71 -4.46
C ASN A 389 12.68 -8.31 -3.41
N GLY A 390 12.39 -9.21 -2.48
CA GLY A 390 11.48 -8.98 -1.37
C GLY A 390 12.27 -8.85 -0.08
N THR A 391 12.12 -7.72 0.59
CA THR A 391 12.75 -7.47 1.89
C THR A 391 11.70 -7.16 2.94
N LEU A 392 11.94 -7.69 4.13
CA LEU A 392 11.20 -7.37 5.34
C LEU A 392 12.05 -6.42 6.17
N SER A 393 11.51 -5.26 6.48
CA SER A 393 12.12 -4.30 7.40
C SER A 393 11.27 -4.22 8.66
N THR A 394 11.90 -4.22 9.83
CA THR A 394 11.17 -3.94 11.07
C THR A 394 11.97 -3.02 11.98
N ILE A 395 11.23 -2.16 12.65
CA ILE A 395 11.73 -1.12 13.54
C ILE A 395 10.81 -1.11 14.75
N GLN A 396 11.37 -1.28 15.94
CA GLN A 396 10.64 -1.33 17.19
C GLN A 396 11.27 -0.37 18.19
N GLU A 397 10.53 0.69 18.52
CA GLU A 397 10.79 1.59 19.62
C GLU A 397 10.18 1.03 20.90
N MET A 398 11.03 0.86 21.92
CA MET A 398 10.63 0.42 23.24
C MET A 398 10.57 1.61 24.19
N SER A 399 9.68 1.56 25.17
CA SER A 399 9.70 2.44 26.36
C SER A 399 9.26 1.62 27.57
N GLY A 400 9.97 1.71 28.69
CA GLY A 400 9.62 0.97 29.92
C GLY A 400 9.49 -0.55 29.74
N GLY A 401 10.22 -1.15 28.79
CA GLY A 401 10.12 -2.58 28.47
C GLY A 401 8.93 -2.99 27.57
N ILE A 402 8.11 -2.04 27.11
CA ILE A 402 6.94 -2.26 26.24
C ILE A 402 7.16 -1.62 24.87
N VAL A 403 6.57 -2.20 23.82
CA VAL A 403 6.54 -1.60 22.48
C VAL A 403 5.74 -0.31 22.52
N LYS A 404 6.43 0.83 22.42
CA LYS A 404 5.77 2.14 22.25
C LYS A 404 5.33 2.34 20.81
N ARG A 405 6.22 2.01 19.86
CA ARG A 405 5.92 2.05 18.42
C ARG A 405 6.68 0.96 17.68
N GLY A 406 5.96 0.04 17.06
CA GLY A 406 6.51 -1.02 16.21
C GLY A 406 6.08 -0.81 14.76
N LEU A 407 6.97 -1.07 13.81
CA LEU A 407 6.71 -1.02 12.39
C LEU A 407 7.28 -2.26 11.72
N VAL A 408 6.47 -2.90 10.89
CA VAL A 408 6.84 -4.04 10.05
C VAL A 408 6.45 -3.70 8.62
N ASP A 409 7.46 -3.59 7.77
CA ASP A 409 7.31 -3.20 6.38
C ASP A 409 7.70 -4.34 5.44
N VAL A 410 6.83 -4.59 4.46
CA VAL A 410 7.06 -5.56 3.38
C VAL A 410 7.34 -4.80 2.09
N ILE A 411 8.61 -4.78 1.72
CA ILE A 411 9.14 -4.01 0.61
C ILE A 411 9.44 -4.95 -0.56
N ILE A 412 9.00 -4.57 -1.74
CA ILE A 412 9.39 -5.23 -2.99
C ILE A 412 10.15 -4.23 -3.86
N ASP A 413 11.42 -4.57 -4.12
CA ASP A 413 12.34 -3.75 -4.88
C ASP A 413 12.70 -4.45 -6.19
N ARG A 414 12.80 -3.68 -7.27
CA ARG A 414 13.44 -4.13 -8.51
C ARG A 414 14.79 -3.43 -8.62
N GLN A 415 15.83 -4.14 -9.05
CA GLN A 415 17.15 -3.53 -9.29
C GLN A 415 17.02 -2.28 -10.17
N GLY A 416 17.45 -1.13 -9.64
CA GLY A 416 17.40 0.17 -10.32
C GLY A 416 16.05 0.88 -10.32
N SER A 417 15.05 0.40 -9.58
CA SER A 417 13.76 1.07 -9.38
C SER A 417 13.60 1.55 -7.92
N SER A 418 12.69 2.50 -7.70
CA SER A 418 12.40 3.03 -6.36
C SER A 418 11.83 1.94 -5.45
N ARG A 419 12.15 2.03 -4.15
CA ARG A 419 11.64 1.11 -3.15
C ARG A 419 10.13 1.26 -3.01
N GLN A 420 9.38 0.16 -3.12
CA GLN A 420 7.93 0.18 -2.99
C GLN A 420 7.50 -0.69 -1.81
N SER A 421 7.01 -0.03 -0.76
CA SER A 421 6.29 -0.72 0.30
C SER A 421 4.92 -1.14 -0.23
N ILE A 422 4.66 -2.45 -0.20
CA ILE A 422 3.34 -3.00 -0.53
C ILE A 422 2.43 -2.89 0.69
N PHE A 423 3.00 -3.08 1.87
CA PHE A 423 2.25 -3.19 3.09
C PHE A 423 3.12 -2.88 4.30
N THR A 424 2.68 -1.91 5.09
CA THR A 424 3.26 -1.57 6.38
C THR A 424 2.21 -1.78 7.47
N LEU A 425 2.56 -2.59 8.45
CA LEU A 425 1.82 -2.73 9.70
C LEU A 425 2.58 -1.98 10.77
N GLY A 426 1.95 -1.01 11.41
CA GLY A 426 2.47 -0.43 12.62
C GLY A 426 1.57 -0.70 13.81
N LEU A 427 2.19 -0.79 14.98
CA LEU A 427 1.58 -0.95 16.28
C LEU A 427 2.04 0.22 17.14
N PHE A 428 1.13 0.80 17.89
CA PHE A 428 1.46 1.84 18.84
C PHE A 428 0.79 1.55 20.17
N ALA A 429 1.51 1.85 21.25
CA ALA A 429 0.96 1.80 22.59
C ALA A 429 1.53 2.94 23.45
N GLY A 430 0.71 3.43 24.37
CA GLY A 430 1.08 4.44 25.38
C GLY A 430 0.40 4.12 26.70
N GLY A 431 0.98 4.58 27.81
CA GLY A 431 0.39 4.40 29.15
C GLY A 431 0.29 2.96 29.66
N LEU A 432 0.98 1.99 29.06
CA LEU A 432 0.97 0.58 29.48
C LEU A 432 2.05 0.21 30.50
N GLY A 433 3.02 1.10 30.77
CA GLY A 433 4.11 0.84 31.71
C GLY A 433 3.64 0.52 33.13
N SER A 434 2.50 1.09 33.53
CA SER A 434 1.85 0.84 34.83
C SER A 434 1.35 -0.59 35.04
N PHE A 435 1.18 -1.38 33.97
CA PHE A 435 0.75 -2.79 34.07
C PHE A 435 1.91 -3.77 34.20
N LEU A 436 3.11 -3.37 33.76
CA LEU A 436 4.27 -4.26 33.75
C LEU A 436 5.30 -3.92 34.84
N SER A 437 5.32 -2.69 35.34
CA SER A 437 6.25 -2.31 36.41
C SER A 437 5.59 -2.43 37.79
N SER A 438 6.18 -3.27 38.64
CA SER A 438 6.04 -3.22 40.10
C SER A 438 7.32 -2.70 40.78
N ASP A 439 8.31 -2.26 40.00
CA ASP A 439 9.58 -1.75 40.52
C ASP A 439 9.51 -0.23 40.69
N GLU A 440 9.28 0.21 41.93
CA GLU A 440 9.34 1.61 42.40
C GLU A 440 10.76 2.23 42.34
N THR A 441 11.75 1.57 41.73
CA THR A 441 13.17 1.95 41.90
C THR A 441 13.73 2.94 40.88
N ASN A 442 12.94 3.45 39.92
CA ASN A 442 13.37 4.54 39.03
C ASN A 442 12.40 5.74 39.13
N PRO A 443 12.68 6.72 40.00
CA PRO A 443 11.88 7.94 40.14
C PRO A 443 12.09 8.97 39.01
N GLU A 444 12.95 8.69 38.02
CA GLU A 444 13.47 9.72 37.10
C GLU A 444 12.76 9.79 35.74
N GLU A 445 11.86 8.86 35.44
CA GLU A 445 10.95 8.96 34.30
C GLU A 445 9.60 9.47 34.81
N GLU A 446 9.52 10.78 35.10
CA GLU A 446 8.23 11.51 35.12
C GLU A 446 7.65 11.51 33.69
N GLU A 447 7.25 10.34 33.19
CA GLU A 447 6.22 10.26 32.17
C GLU A 447 4.92 10.65 32.88
N GLU A 448 4.39 11.85 32.59
CA GLU A 448 3.02 12.22 32.96
C GLU A 448 2.11 11.01 32.71
N GLU A 449 1.23 10.65 33.67
CA GLU A 449 0.33 9.49 33.56
C GLU A 449 -0.39 9.49 32.21
N GLU A 450 0.16 8.78 31.23
CA GLU A 450 -0.42 8.68 29.91
C GLU A 450 -1.60 7.72 30.00
N THR A 451 -2.71 8.08 29.35
CA THR A 451 -3.85 7.18 29.24
C THR A 451 -3.43 5.93 28.47
N ALA A 452 -3.73 4.76 29.05
CA ALA A 452 -3.44 3.47 28.43
C ALA A 452 -4.16 3.36 27.08
N VAL A 453 -3.43 3.39 25.97
CA VAL A 453 -3.99 3.27 24.62
C VAL A 453 -3.13 2.31 23.84
N ALA A 454 -3.75 1.41 23.08
CA ALA A 454 -3.06 0.65 22.05
C ALA A 454 -3.87 0.58 20.77
N GLY A 455 -3.16 0.51 19.65
CA GLY A 455 -3.77 0.39 18.35
C GLY A 455 -2.80 -0.02 17.27
N MET A 456 -3.34 -0.08 16.07
CA MET A 456 -2.68 -0.48 14.85
C MET A 456 -2.88 0.61 13.80
N ASP A 457 -1.81 0.98 13.11
CA ASP A 457 -1.88 1.73 11.87
C ASP A 457 -1.48 0.84 10.68
N LEU A 458 -2.15 1.07 9.56
CA LEU A 458 -2.02 0.24 8.38
C LEU A 458 -1.77 1.14 7.18
N THR A 459 -0.71 0.84 6.44
CA THR A 459 -0.42 1.50 5.16
C THR A 459 -0.40 0.44 4.08
N VAL A 460 -1.29 0.56 3.09
CA VAL A 460 -1.41 -0.39 1.98
C VAL A 460 -1.04 0.34 0.69
N MET A 461 -0.03 -0.14 -0.02
CA MET A 461 0.48 0.48 -1.27
C MET A 461 0.77 1.98 -1.13
N GLY A 462 1.32 2.40 0.02
CA GLY A 462 1.64 3.79 0.32
C GLY A 462 0.44 4.66 0.76
N VAL A 463 -0.75 4.09 0.94
CA VAL A 463 -1.93 4.79 1.45
C VAL A 463 -2.18 4.39 2.89
N GLN A 464 -2.13 5.35 3.81
CA GLN A 464 -2.48 5.14 5.21
C GLN A 464 -4.01 5.13 5.37
N VAL A 465 -4.56 4.04 5.90
CA VAL A 465 -5.96 3.99 6.32
C VAL A 465 -6.11 4.50 7.75
N ARG A 466 -7.35 4.79 8.15
CA ARG A 466 -7.66 5.19 9.53
C ARG A 466 -7.10 4.16 10.52
N PRO A 467 -6.36 4.57 11.56
CA PRO A 467 -5.87 3.65 12.57
C PRO A 467 -7.01 2.93 13.32
N PHE A 468 -6.76 1.67 13.65
CA PHE A 468 -7.64 0.85 14.47
C PHE A 468 -7.17 0.94 15.91
N VAL A 469 -7.95 1.59 16.76
CA VAL A 469 -7.68 1.66 18.20
C VAL A 469 -8.33 0.43 18.84
N PHE A 470 -7.54 -0.35 19.58
CA PHE A 470 -8.02 -1.56 20.24
C PHE A 470 -8.73 -1.25 21.55
N PHE A 471 -8.21 -0.29 22.31
CA PHE A 471 -8.80 0.19 23.55
C PHE A 471 -8.29 1.59 23.90
N THR A 472 -9.06 2.29 24.71
CA THR A 472 -8.75 3.59 25.29
C THR A 472 -9.04 3.60 26.78
N GLY A 473 -8.00 3.78 27.58
CA GLY A 473 -8.05 3.72 29.03
C GLY A 473 -7.98 2.30 29.60
N GLN A 474 -7.66 2.23 30.90
CA GLN A 474 -7.46 0.97 31.61
C GLN A 474 -8.75 0.15 31.77
N GLY A 475 -9.91 0.81 31.90
CA GLY A 475 -11.20 0.13 32.07
C GLY A 475 -11.61 -0.70 30.85
N GLU A 476 -11.43 -0.16 29.65
CA GLU A 476 -11.73 -0.86 28.39
C GLU A 476 -10.76 -2.04 28.16
N LEU A 477 -9.46 -1.82 28.41
CA LEU A 477 -8.46 -2.88 28.38
C LEU A 477 -8.82 -4.04 29.30
N MET A 478 -9.11 -3.76 30.57
CA MET A 478 -9.48 -4.81 31.53
C MET A 478 -10.78 -5.49 31.10
N GLY A 479 -11.76 -4.75 30.58
CA GLY A 479 -12.97 -5.31 29.99
C GLY A 479 -12.68 -6.35 28.90
N HIS A 480 -11.73 -6.07 28.00
CA HIS A 480 -11.29 -7.02 26.97
C HIS A 480 -10.60 -8.26 27.54
N VAL A 481 -9.72 -8.07 28.53
CA VAL A 481 -9.01 -9.16 29.21
C VAL A 481 -9.99 -10.09 29.93
N TRP A 482 -10.94 -9.55 30.70
CA TRP A 482 -11.92 -10.36 31.45
C TRP A 482 -12.94 -11.05 30.55
N SER A 483 -13.32 -10.43 29.42
CA SER A 483 -14.25 -11.00 28.45
C SER A 483 -13.61 -12.02 27.51
N GLY A 484 -12.27 -12.06 27.44
CA GLY A 484 -11.55 -12.95 26.53
C GLY A 484 -11.84 -12.66 25.04
N THR A 485 -12.19 -11.42 24.70
CA THR A 485 -12.72 -11.00 23.38
C THR A 485 -11.74 -11.20 22.21
N ALA A 486 -10.47 -11.51 22.48
CA ALA A 486 -9.44 -11.80 21.48
C ALA A 486 -8.81 -13.21 21.63
N SER A 487 -9.41 -14.09 22.43
CA SER A 487 -8.87 -15.44 22.69
C SER A 487 -8.98 -16.38 21.47
N ASP A 488 -9.90 -16.09 20.55
CA ASP A 488 -10.04 -16.74 19.25
C ASP A 488 -9.48 -15.87 18.13
N ILE A 489 -9.13 -16.51 17.02
CA ILE A 489 -8.63 -15.81 15.83
C ILE A 489 -9.74 -14.94 15.22
N THR A 490 -9.51 -13.63 15.18
CA THR A 490 -10.46 -12.64 14.67
C THR A 490 -9.83 -11.84 13.54
N SER A 491 -10.54 -11.71 12.42
CA SER A 491 -10.09 -10.90 11.29
C SER A 491 -10.26 -9.42 11.63
N ALA A 492 -9.13 -8.70 11.71
CA ALA A 492 -9.09 -7.27 11.99
C ALA A 492 -9.24 -6.44 10.71
N PHE A 493 -8.63 -6.88 9.60
CA PHE A 493 -8.68 -6.18 8.33
C PHE A 493 -8.68 -7.17 7.17
N GLN A 494 -9.68 -7.06 6.31
CA GLN A 494 -9.78 -7.82 5.07
C GLN A 494 -9.87 -6.84 3.92
N ALA A 495 -9.31 -7.14 2.74
CA ALA A 495 -9.42 -6.25 1.58
C ALA A 495 -9.20 -7.00 0.25
N LEU A 496 -9.87 -6.57 -0.80
CA LEU A 496 -9.44 -6.85 -2.18
C LEU A 496 -8.93 -5.55 -2.79
N ALA A 497 -7.70 -5.56 -3.27
CA ALA A 497 -7.06 -4.38 -3.84
C ALA A 497 -6.43 -4.69 -5.19
N LEU A 498 -6.33 -3.64 -6.01
CA LEU A 498 -5.68 -3.69 -7.32
C LEU A 498 -4.20 -3.33 -7.14
N LEU A 499 -3.31 -4.30 -7.32
CA LEU A 499 -1.86 -4.12 -7.18
C LEU A 499 -1.22 -3.53 -8.43
N GLN A 500 -1.52 -4.11 -9.59
CA GLN A 500 -0.96 -3.70 -10.87
C GLN A 500 -2.10 -3.49 -11.85
N ASP A 501 -2.06 -2.39 -12.59
CA ASP A 501 -3.02 -2.12 -13.65
C ASP A 501 -2.31 -1.42 -14.79
N HIS A 502 -2.18 -2.14 -15.90
CA HIS A 502 -1.59 -1.59 -17.10
C HIS A 502 -2.40 -2.07 -18.30
N LEU A 503 -2.73 -1.14 -19.17
CA LEU A 503 -3.40 -1.40 -20.44
C LEU A 503 -2.76 -0.50 -21.49
N GLN A 504 -2.18 -1.11 -22.50
CA GLN A 504 -1.57 -0.42 -23.61
C GLN A 504 -2.07 -1.00 -24.92
N TYR A 505 -2.41 -0.10 -25.85
CA TYR A 505 -2.69 -0.44 -27.23
C TYR A 505 -1.48 -0.05 -28.07
N ILE A 506 -0.88 -1.05 -28.72
CA ILE A 506 0.31 -0.88 -29.54
C ILE A 506 -0.12 -1.04 -31.00
N PRO A 507 -0.12 0.04 -31.81
CA PRO A 507 -0.33 -0.07 -33.24
C PRO A 507 0.90 -0.74 -33.87
N LEU A 508 0.69 -1.88 -34.52
CA LEU A 508 1.72 -2.59 -35.26
C LEU A 508 1.81 -2.04 -36.68
N GLU A 509 3.01 -1.99 -37.26
CA GLU A 509 3.25 -1.59 -38.66
C GLU A 509 2.46 -2.45 -39.67
N ALA A 510 2.12 -3.69 -39.27
CA ALA A 510 1.24 -4.60 -40.00
C ALA A 510 -0.21 -4.11 -40.16
N GLY A 511 -0.60 -3.01 -39.51
CA GLY A 511 -1.96 -2.51 -39.50
C GLY A 511 -2.87 -3.17 -38.45
N PHE A 512 -2.28 -3.92 -37.51
CA PHE A 512 -3.00 -4.55 -36.40
C PHE A 512 -2.79 -3.76 -35.10
N ILE A 513 -3.78 -3.77 -34.21
CA ILE A 513 -3.62 -3.22 -32.86
C ILE A 513 -3.39 -4.37 -31.89
N ALA A 514 -2.21 -4.42 -31.29
CA ALA A 514 -1.92 -5.34 -30.20
C ALA A 514 -2.37 -4.71 -28.87
N GLU A 515 -3.23 -5.41 -28.15
CA GLU A 515 -3.61 -5.06 -26.79
C GLU A 515 -2.71 -5.81 -25.83
N VAL A 516 -1.97 -5.06 -25.00
CA VAL A 516 -1.17 -5.59 -23.91
C VAL A 516 -1.81 -5.12 -22.61
N SER A 517 -2.19 -6.06 -21.76
CA SER A 517 -2.79 -5.79 -20.46
C SER A 517 -2.09 -6.60 -19.38
N LEU A 518 -1.80 -5.96 -18.25
CA LEU A 518 -1.26 -6.58 -17.06
C LEU A 518 -2.10 -6.13 -15.87
N GLN A 519 -2.81 -7.08 -15.27
CA GLN A 519 -3.69 -6.82 -14.13
C GLN A 519 -3.28 -7.72 -12.96
N GLY A 520 -3.02 -7.11 -11.81
CA GLY A 520 -2.64 -7.79 -10.58
C GLY A 520 -3.64 -7.47 -9.48
N GLY A 521 -4.24 -8.49 -8.88
CA GLY A 521 -5.13 -8.34 -7.73
C GLY A 521 -4.52 -9.00 -6.50
N ILE A 522 -4.69 -8.37 -5.36
CA ILE A 522 -4.33 -8.92 -4.06
C ILE A 522 -5.59 -9.07 -3.19
N SER A 523 -5.71 -10.22 -2.55
CA SER A 523 -6.68 -10.48 -1.50
C SER A 523 -5.93 -10.57 -0.18
N PHE A 524 -6.37 -9.80 0.80
CA PHE A 524 -5.69 -9.62 2.06
C PHE A 524 -6.63 -9.97 3.22
N ASP A 525 -6.08 -10.66 4.20
CA ASP A 525 -6.71 -10.97 5.49
C ASP A 525 -5.65 -10.87 6.60
N LEU A 526 -5.86 -9.93 7.52
CA LEU A 526 -5.09 -9.79 8.74
C LEU A 526 -5.98 -10.22 9.88
N SER A 527 -5.51 -11.24 10.60
CA SER A 527 -6.19 -11.84 11.72
C SER A 527 -5.27 -11.88 12.93
N GLY A 528 -5.86 -11.74 14.11
CA GLY A 528 -5.14 -11.69 15.37
C GLY A 528 -5.80 -12.56 16.42
N LYS A 529 -4.99 -13.09 17.33
CA LYS A 529 -5.39 -13.76 18.56
C LYS A 529 -4.46 -13.31 19.68
N ILE A 530 -5.02 -13.02 20.84
CA ILE A 530 -4.28 -12.70 22.05
C ILE A 530 -4.91 -13.49 23.20
N SER A 531 -4.09 -14.29 23.89
CA SER A 531 -4.43 -14.96 25.13
C SER A 531 -3.52 -14.47 26.23
N LEU A 532 -4.11 -13.88 27.27
CA LEU A 532 -3.42 -13.39 28.45
C LEU A 532 -3.90 -14.19 29.66
N SER A 533 -2.98 -14.72 30.46
CA SER A 533 -3.29 -15.30 31.77
C SER A 533 -2.55 -14.53 32.85
N ILE A 534 -3.29 -13.76 33.65
CA ILE A 534 -2.75 -13.05 34.80
C ILE A 534 -2.28 -14.04 35.89
N TRP A 535 -2.99 -15.17 36.04
CA TRP A 535 -2.68 -16.20 37.02
C TRP A 535 -1.38 -16.94 36.72
N ASN A 536 -1.19 -17.33 35.45
CA ASN A 536 0.05 -17.99 35.01
C ASN A 536 1.15 -16.97 34.65
N ARG A 537 0.84 -15.67 34.69
CA ARG A 537 1.73 -14.58 34.32
C ARG A 537 2.37 -14.75 32.94
N ASN A 538 1.56 -15.17 31.97
CA ASN A 538 2.01 -15.34 30.59
C ASN A 538 1.02 -14.73 29.60
N ALA A 539 1.54 -14.35 28.43
CA ALA A 539 0.76 -13.88 27.30
C ALA A 539 1.26 -14.55 26.02
N GLU A 540 0.33 -15.02 25.20
CA GLU A 540 0.59 -15.50 23.85
C GLU A 540 -0.22 -14.63 22.88
N SER A 541 0.46 -14.21 21.81
CA SER A 541 -0.11 -13.41 20.74
C SER A 541 0.26 -14.04 19.40
N LEU A 542 -0.73 -14.15 18.52
CA LEU A 542 -0.56 -14.60 17.15
C LEU A 542 -1.18 -13.55 16.23
N VAL A 543 -0.36 -12.97 15.37
CA VAL A 543 -0.81 -12.14 14.25
C VAL A 543 -0.53 -12.90 12.97
N GLU A 544 -1.60 -13.34 12.28
CA GLU A 544 -1.52 -14.01 10.99
C GLU A 544 -1.97 -13.06 9.87
N LYS A 545 -1.05 -12.83 8.94
CA LYS A 545 -1.32 -12.16 7.67
C LYS A 545 -1.38 -13.22 6.56
N SER A 546 -2.53 -13.29 5.90
CA SER A 546 -2.75 -14.09 4.69
C SER A 546 -2.96 -13.19 3.48
N ALA A 547 -2.17 -13.41 2.42
CA ALA A 547 -2.23 -12.64 1.18
C ALA A 547 -2.27 -13.55 -0.04
N GLY A 548 -3.38 -13.50 -0.77
CA GLY A 548 -3.54 -14.15 -2.07
C GLY A 548 -3.21 -13.18 -3.17
N LEU A 549 -2.26 -13.50 -4.03
CA LEU A 549 -1.87 -12.70 -5.19
C LEU A 549 -2.26 -13.42 -6.47
N SER A 550 -2.80 -12.66 -7.43
CA SER A 550 -3.07 -13.13 -8.80
C SER A 550 -2.70 -12.05 -9.80
N VAL A 551 -1.72 -12.33 -10.67
CA VAL A 551 -1.28 -11.46 -11.75
C VAL A 551 -1.57 -12.12 -13.08
N VAL A 552 -2.44 -11.48 -13.87
CA VAL A 552 -2.83 -11.91 -15.20
C VAL A 552 -2.26 -10.95 -16.23
N GLY A 553 -1.37 -11.46 -17.07
CA GLY A 553 -0.93 -10.77 -18.27
C GLY A 553 -1.64 -11.30 -19.51
N LEU A 554 -2.06 -10.40 -20.38
CA LEU A 554 -2.80 -10.68 -21.59
C LEU A 554 -2.16 -9.91 -22.74
N MET A 555 -1.81 -10.61 -23.81
CA MET A 555 -1.45 -10.02 -25.08
C MET A 555 -2.40 -10.55 -26.14
N ARG A 556 -3.13 -9.65 -26.81
CA ARG A 556 -4.17 -10.00 -27.77
C ARG A 556 -3.99 -9.21 -29.06
N VAL A 557 -4.07 -9.92 -30.17
CA VAL A 557 -4.20 -9.33 -31.51
C VAL A 557 -5.51 -9.85 -32.09
N ASN A 558 -6.45 -8.94 -32.30
CA ASN A 558 -7.75 -9.24 -32.87
C ASN A 558 -7.89 -8.54 -34.22
N SER A 559 -8.26 -9.31 -35.23
CA SER A 559 -8.79 -8.82 -36.51
C SER A 559 -10.01 -9.66 -36.91
N MET A 560 -10.74 -9.23 -37.94
CA MET A 560 -11.86 -9.99 -38.50
C MET A 560 -11.50 -11.44 -38.92
N PHE A 561 -10.23 -11.71 -39.23
CA PHE A 561 -9.77 -12.97 -39.78
C PHE A 561 -8.75 -13.71 -38.89
N VAL A 562 -8.18 -13.08 -37.86
CA VAL A 562 -7.28 -13.74 -36.91
C VAL A 562 -7.57 -13.27 -35.49
N HIS A 563 -7.78 -14.24 -34.61
CA HIS A 563 -7.80 -14.05 -33.17
C HIS A 563 -6.60 -14.77 -32.57
N SER A 564 -5.61 -14.02 -32.10
CA SER A 564 -4.43 -14.56 -31.41
C SER A 564 -4.34 -13.96 -30.02
N GLN A 565 -4.29 -14.82 -29.01
CA GLN A 565 -4.25 -14.45 -27.61
C GLN A 565 -3.21 -15.27 -26.87
N VAL A 566 -2.34 -14.60 -26.14
CA VAL A 566 -1.44 -15.20 -25.14
C VAL A 566 -1.81 -14.63 -23.79
N GLN A 567 -2.08 -15.49 -22.83
CA GLN A 567 -2.39 -15.13 -21.47
C GLN A 567 -1.46 -15.90 -20.54
N PHE A 568 -0.83 -15.21 -19.58
CA PHE A 568 -0.18 -15.86 -18.46
C PHE A 568 -0.87 -15.47 -17.16
N ASN A 569 -0.87 -16.37 -16.19
CA ASN A 569 -1.36 -16.14 -14.85
C ASN A 569 -0.30 -16.62 -13.85
N ILE A 570 0.12 -15.72 -12.96
CA ILE A 570 1.00 -16.01 -11.83
C ILE A 570 0.18 -15.79 -10.56
N ALA A 571 0.06 -16.83 -9.75
CA ALA A 571 -0.72 -16.79 -8.53
C ALA A 571 0.00 -17.45 -7.36
N THR A 572 -0.04 -16.84 -6.18
CA THR A 572 0.62 -17.33 -4.97
C THR A 572 -0.18 -16.96 -3.72
N GLU A 573 -0.14 -17.81 -2.70
CA GLU A 573 -0.68 -17.51 -1.35
C GLU A 573 0.50 -17.37 -0.42
N VAL A 574 0.68 -16.18 0.14
CA VAL A 574 1.75 -15.89 1.10
C VAL A 574 1.11 -15.74 2.46
N LYS A 575 1.63 -16.49 3.44
CA LYS A 575 1.26 -16.34 4.84
C LYS A 575 2.46 -15.90 5.65
N LEU A 576 2.24 -14.99 6.58
CA LEU A 576 3.24 -14.56 7.56
C LEU A 576 2.59 -14.63 8.94
N ARG A 577 3.26 -15.27 9.90
CA ARG A 577 2.83 -15.42 11.28
C ARG A 577 3.85 -14.76 12.19
N LEU A 578 3.42 -13.76 12.94
CA LEU A 578 4.19 -13.23 14.04
C LEU A 578 3.62 -13.82 15.33
N VAL A 579 4.41 -14.69 15.96
CA VAL A 579 4.10 -15.27 17.27
C VAL A 579 4.88 -14.52 18.31
N SER A 580 4.20 -14.10 19.37
CA SER A 580 4.79 -13.40 20.51
C SER A 580 4.44 -14.15 21.77
N ASN A 581 5.44 -14.64 22.48
CA ASN A 581 5.30 -15.25 23.80
C ASN A 581 5.95 -14.36 24.84
N ILE A 582 5.19 -14.04 25.88
CA ILE A 582 5.62 -13.21 26.99
C ILE A 582 5.48 -14.04 28.26
N ASP A 583 6.58 -14.13 29.01
CA ASP A 583 6.58 -14.63 30.38
C ASP A 583 6.99 -13.47 31.30
N PHE A 584 6.16 -13.18 32.30
CA PHE A 584 6.40 -12.13 33.28
C PHE A 584 6.37 -12.66 34.71
N TYR A 585 6.74 -13.93 34.92
CA TYR A 585 6.75 -14.54 36.26
C TYR A 585 7.86 -13.97 37.18
N SER A 586 9.10 -13.84 36.69
CA SER A 586 10.27 -13.38 37.48
C SER A 586 11.02 -12.22 36.81
N SER A 587 11.36 -12.37 35.53
CA SER A 587 11.85 -11.31 34.65
C SER A 587 10.98 -11.29 33.40
N ILE A 588 10.62 -10.10 32.90
CA ILE A 588 9.85 -9.97 31.66
C ILE A 588 10.72 -10.50 30.50
N ALA A 589 10.39 -11.68 30.00
CA ALA A 589 10.98 -12.27 28.81
C ALA A 589 9.97 -12.20 27.67
N LEU A 590 10.39 -11.59 26.56
CA LEU A 590 9.61 -11.50 25.32
C LEU A 590 10.34 -12.26 24.23
N CYS A 591 9.69 -13.28 23.67
CA CYS A 591 10.15 -13.98 22.49
C CYS A 591 9.23 -13.69 21.31
N LEU A 592 9.79 -13.12 20.26
CA LEU A 592 9.13 -12.90 18.98
C LEU A 592 9.65 -13.91 17.95
N GLN A 593 8.74 -14.57 17.25
CA GLN A 593 9.04 -15.47 16.14
C GLN A 593 8.27 -15.04 14.90
N LEU A 594 9.01 -14.69 13.85
CA LEU A 594 8.42 -14.41 12.55
C LEU A 594 8.57 -15.63 11.64
N GLN A 595 7.46 -16.28 11.33
CA GLN A 595 7.40 -17.50 10.56
C GLN A 595 6.70 -17.26 9.22
N GLN A 596 7.29 -17.78 8.15
CA GLN A 596 6.69 -17.90 6.84
C GLN A 596 6.43 -19.39 6.58
N PRO A 597 5.17 -19.85 6.53
CA PRO A 597 4.85 -21.22 6.16
C PRO A 597 5.20 -21.54 4.70
N ASP A 598 5.20 -22.84 4.38
CA ASP A 598 5.34 -23.31 3.01
C ASP A 598 4.27 -22.68 2.10
N SER A 599 4.67 -22.28 0.90
CA SER A 599 3.75 -21.76 -0.11
C SER A 599 4.08 -22.29 -1.50
N VAL A 600 3.18 -22.06 -2.46
CA VAL A 600 3.33 -22.53 -3.84
C VAL A 600 3.03 -21.39 -4.82
N ILE A 601 3.94 -21.18 -5.76
CA ILE A 601 3.73 -20.26 -6.89
C ILE A 601 3.20 -21.08 -8.06
N LYS A 602 2.00 -20.74 -8.52
CA LYS A 602 1.36 -21.33 -9.71
C LYS A 602 1.57 -20.40 -10.89
N HIS A 603 2.24 -20.88 -11.94
CA HIS A 603 2.46 -20.15 -13.18
C HIS A 603 1.85 -20.92 -14.35
N ASN A 604 0.82 -20.33 -14.96
CA ASN A 604 0.06 -20.93 -16.04
C ASN A 604 0.14 -20.04 -17.28
N VAL A 605 0.47 -20.63 -18.43
CA VAL A 605 0.49 -19.94 -19.72
C VAL A 605 -0.49 -20.59 -20.66
N HIS A 606 -1.35 -19.79 -21.27
CA HIS A 606 -2.35 -20.20 -22.24
C HIS A 606 -2.14 -19.42 -23.54
N LYS A 607 -2.03 -20.15 -24.65
CA LYS A 607 -2.01 -19.60 -25.99
C LYS A 607 -3.22 -20.11 -26.76
N VAL A 608 -3.98 -19.20 -27.34
CA VAL A 608 -5.15 -19.48 -28.18
C VAL A 608 -4.97 -18.77 -29.52
N GLU A 609 -5.07 -19.52 -30.61
CA GLU A 609 -5.14 -18.97 -31.96
C GLU A 609 -6.38 -19.53 -32.66
N ARG A 610 -7.16 -18.66 -33.28
CA ARG A 610 -8.36 -19.00 -34.03
C ARG A 610 -8.44 -18.13 -35.27
N ILE A 611 -8.70 -18.76 -36.40
CA ILE A 611 -9.00 -18.07 -37.66
C ILE A 611 -10.52 -18.24 -37.88
N PRO A 612 -11.34 -17.18 -37.70
CA PRO A 612 -12.78 -17.23 -37.95
C PRO A 612 -13.08 -17.78 -39.36
N GLY A 613 -14.05 -18.69 -39.46
CA GLY A 613 -14.39 -19.33 -40.74
C GLY A 613 -13.53 -20.54 -41.14
N SER A 614 -12.44 -20.84 -40.42
CA SER A 614 -11.61 -22.02 -40.68
C SER A 614 -11.72 -23.09 -39.57
N LYS A 615 -11.25 -24.31 -39.87
CA LYS A 615 -11.04 -25.36 -38.86
C LYS A 615 -9.79 -25.13 -38.00
N HIS A 616 -8.98 -24.11 -38.31
CA HIS A 616 -7.73 -23.85 -37.60
C HIS A 616 -8.00 -23.25 -36.22
N ARG A 617 -7.80 -24.09 -35.19
CA ARG A 617 -7.90 -23.72 -33.78
C ARG A 617 -6.72 -24.32 -33.03
N LEU A 618 -5.82 -23.47 -32.53
CA LEU A 618 -4.72 -23.90 -31.68
C LEU A 618 -5.02 -23.49 -30.23
N ARG A 619 -4.88 -24.45 -29.31
CA ARG A 619 -4.88 -24.17 -27.87
C ARG A 619 -3.68 -24.89 -27.25
N LYS A 620 -2.74 -24.13 -26.70
CA LYS A 620 -1.61 -24.66 -25.95
C LYS A 620 -1.66 -24.15 -24.52
N SER A 621 -1.43 -25.02 -23.55
CA SER A 621 -1.32 -24.66 -22.14
C SER A 621 -0.06 -25.25 -21.53
N LYS A 622 0.58 -24.49 -20.64
CA LYS A 622 1.70 -24.95 -19.82
C LYS A 622 1.43 -24.54 -18.38
N TYR A 623 1.55 -25.51 -17.47
CA TYR A 623 1.34 -25.32 -16.04
C TYR A 623 2.66 -25.60 -15.33
N LYS A 624 3.06 -24.71 -14.42
CA LYS A 624 4.24 -24.88 -13.57
C LYS A 624 3.86 -24.55 -12.14
N VAL A 625 4.21 -25.43 -11.21
CA VAL A 625 4.08 -25.20 -9.78
C VAL A 625 5.48 -25.17 -9.20
N ILE A 626 5.79 -24.11 -8.45
CA ILE A 626 7.10 -23.90 -7.83
C ILE A 626 6.87 -23.89 -6.31
N PRO A 627 7.40 -24.87 -5.56
CA PRO A 627 7.32 -24.85 -4.11
C PRO A 627 8.26 -23.80 -3.52
N VAL A 628 7.80 -23.12 -2.48
CA VAL A 628 8.56 -22.17 -1.68
C VAL A 628 8.56 -22.68 -0.24
N SER A 629 9.73 -23.12 0.23
CA SER A 629 9.87 -23.66 1.58
C SER A 629 9.65 -22.59 2.65
N GLY A 630 9.02 -23.00 3.74
CA GLY A 630 8.82 -22.19 4.92
C GLY A 630 10.13 -21.86 5.63
N ARG A 631 10.15 -20.71 6.30
CA ARG A 631 11.33 -20.15 6.95
C ARG A 631 10.92 -19.42 8.23
N THR A 632 11.82 -19.41 9.21
CA THR A 632 11.71 -18.54 10.39
C THR A 632 12.82 -17.50 10.30
N TYR A 633 12.48 -16.22 10.48
CA TYR A 633 13.43 -15.13 10.37
C TYR A 633 14.08 -14.83 11.72
N ALA A 634 15.41 -14.85 11.76
CA ALA A 634 16.16 -14.40 12.92
C ALA A 634 16.04 -12.86 13.05
N LEU A 635 15.54 -12.41 14.19
CA LEU A 635 15.32 -11.00 14.48
C LEU A 635 16.63 -10.36 14.96
N ASN A 636 16.87 -10.29 16.27
CA ASN A 636 18.14 -9.88 16.86
C ASN A 636 18.64 -10.92 17.89
N GLN A 637 19.90 -10.77 18.29
CA GLN A 637 20.53 -11.70 19.23
C GLN A 637 19.82 -11.72 20.59
N LYS A 638 19.41 -10.55 21.10
CA LYS A 638 18.69 -10.44 22.38
C LYS A 638 17.36 -11.18 22.38
N ASN A 639 16.58 -11.09 21.29
CA ASN A 639 15.35 -11.86 21.12
C ASN A 639 15.65 -13.36 21.08
N ASN A 640 16.72 -13.80 20.41
CA ASN A 640 17.09 -15.22 20.40
C ASN A 640 17.47 -15.71 21.80
N GLU A 641 18.18 -14.90 22.59
CA GLU A 641 18.50 -15.20 23.98
C GLU A 641 17.23 -15.33 24.83
N LEU A 642 16.28 -14.39 24.70
CA LEU A 642 14.99 -14.44 25.41
C LEU A 642 14.13 -15.63 24.96
N CYS A 643 14.12 -15.95 23.66
CA CYS A 643 13.46 -17.14 23.14
C CYS A 643 14.06 -18.42 23.71
N ASN A 644 15.39 -18.50 23.85
CA ASN A 644 16.04 -19.66 24.46
C ASN A 644 15.67 -19.79 25.94
N VAL A 645 15.41 -18.70 26.66
CA VAL A 645 14.94 -18.75 28.05
C VAL A 645 13.51 -19.27 28.13
N ILE A 646 12.61 -18.77 27.28
CA ILE A 646 11.18 -19.16 27.28
C ILE A 646 11.00 -20.61 26.82
N PHE A 647 11.81 -21.06 25.87
CA PHE A 647 11.76 -22.42 25.31
C PHE A 647 12.88 -23.32 25.81
N ALA A 648 13.51 -22.99 26.93
CA ALA A 648 14.46 -23.88 27.58
C ALA A 648 13.73 -25.15 28.04
N GLU A 649 14.19 -26.32 27.59
CA GLU A 649 13.75 -27.62 28.11
C GLU A 649 14.30 -27.90 29.52
#